data_AF-A0A7Y6PT13-F1
#
_entry.id   AF-A0A7Y6PT13-F1
#
_cell.length_a   1.000
_cell.length_b   1.000
_cell.length_c   1.000
_cell.angle_alpha   90.00
_cell.angle_beta   90.00
_cell.angle_gamma   90.00
#
_symmetry.space_group_name_H-M   'P 1'
#
loop_
_entity.id
_entity.type
_entity.pdbx_description
1 polymer ?
#
loop_
_entity_poly.entity_id
_entity_poly.type
_entity_poly.pdbx_seq_one_letter_code
_entity_poly.pdbx_strand_id
1 'polypeptide(L)'
;MRRVATVRAPLPARVRFVGLPMSVIDDTVRCEVAGGAVATAVRTGVDVPADDARAEESPELRAARRRVVIAESEVERLGAVSQQLEADWLVEDDPSDEPVATWGAVVAARRELVKLRATREHALRDQLATARRELADAQRAAEVIVERDRDAGNARAARLHEVRKHVELDLVAPAGASDIAVTLEYQVGAARWAPSYVARLDGDSARFELRAVVAQASGEDWTSVALRLSTAEPEQFTALPELHAQKIGRRQQEPARRGFRPAPAGAEALYADYDLGFPPEAEPIVASAVFDDSTYEGRAPTAPPRLSKLEATASLVAGGISSENWDEGTSRSKEMYAGAPPPPPPSAMPMQTTPAPKSRGFAGTIAGGVAAPFALAAQGFAKKDAAPGGGGGEQLRQAVATAAPTPRLDYGNLRMAPASSPARGKLVAAPGVGLDEHAASVADAIGKLEELALPHGHVAEWAHTYDYAFTSDGRIDLASDGAWHSIALTSRPGKAALHHVAVPREQADVFRVAEITNPFDGPLLPGPIDVYDRGQFLVTSEVDYTPPGGKVDVGLGVDPTVKISRNVEFHEEATGMLRGALRLVHAVTIDIENTSQRPVDIEVRERVPVKREGDDDVEVTLGKVEPAWERWTPDAEAPRESRLRGGYRWRLAVPPAAKRLLRTSYEVKIAGKHELVGGNRREP
;
A
#
# COMPACT_ATOMS: atom_id res chain seq x y z
N MET A 1 4.08 5.23 -16.15
CA MET A 1 5.26 4.44 -16.55
C MET A 1 5.91 5.05 -17.78
N ARG A 2 7.24 4.97 -17.86
CA ARG A 2 8.05 5.40 -19.02
C ARG A 2 9.10 4.34 -19.33
N ARG A 3 9.02 3.71 -20.50
CA ARG A 3 9.99 2.72 -21.00
C ARG A 3 10.78 3.33 -22.16
N VAL A 4 12.07 2.99 -22.27
CA VAL A 4 12.91 3.42 -23.39
C VAL A 4 13.51 2.19 -24.04
N ALA A 5 13.37 2.07 -25.36
CA ALA A 5 13.97 1.01 -26.15
C ALA A 5 14.80 1.61 -27.29
N THR A 6 15.95 1.02 -27.56
CA THR A 6 16.76 1.36 -28.73
C THR A 6 16.44 0.41 -29.87
N VAL A 7 15.95 0.95 -30.98
CA VAL A 7 15.69 0.20 -32.21
C VAL A 7 16.91 0.34 -33.12
N ARG A 8 17.56 -0.78 -33.41
CA ARG A 8 18.80 -0.80 -34.20
C ARG A 8 18.52 -0.71 -35.70
N ALA A 9 19.40 -0.05 -36.44
CA ALA A 9 19.33 0.01 -37.90
C ALA A 9 19.68 -1.36 -38.55
N PRO A 10 19.08 -1.73 -39.69
CA PRO A 10 18.06 -0.99 -40.44
C PRO A 10 16.71 -1.00 -39.72
N LEU A 11 16.05 0.16 -39.67
CA LEU A 11 14.83 0.34 -38.89
C LEU A 11 13.67 -0.44 -39.52
N PRO A 12 12.97 -1.31 -38.75
CA PRO A 12 11.82 -2.03 -39.25
C PRO A 12 10.64 -1.08 -39.46
N ALA A 13 9.77 -1.42 -40.40
CA ALA A 13 8.53 -0.67 -40.64
C ALA A 13 7.56 -0.74 -39.44
N ARG A 14 7.67 -1.79 -38.61
CA ARG A 14 6.85 -2.00 -37.42
C ARG A 14 7.68 -2.47 -36.23
N VAL A 15 7.45 -1.86 -35.07
CA VAL A 15 8.07 -2.22 -33.79
C VAL A 15 6.97 -2.60 -32.81
N ARG A 16 7.19 -3.65 -32.03
CA ARG A 16 6.23 -4.14 -31.04
C ARG A 16 6.84 -4.17 -29.65
N PHE A 17 6.23 -3.45 -28.72
CA PHE A 17 6.53 -3.48 -27.30
C PHE A 17 5.63 -4.53 -26.65
N VAL A 18 6.21 -5.66 -26.25
CA VAL A 18 5.49 -6.79 -25.63
C VAL A 18 5.65 -6.79 -24.11
N GLY A 19 4.83 -7.60 -23.41
CA GLY A 19 4.93 -7.78 -21.96
C GLY A 19 4.48 -6.55 -21.17
N LEU A 20 3.46 -5.83 -21.66
CA LEU A 20 2.80 -4.78 -20.90
C LEU A 20 1.69 -5.41 -20.03
N PRO A 21 1.45 -4.90 -18.82
CA PRO A 21 0.40 -5.44 -17.96
C PRO A 21 -0.99 -5.17 -18.53
N MET A 22 -1.97 -6.00 -18.16
CA MET A 22 -3.36 -5.80 -18.58
C MET A 22 -3.99 -4.52 -18.00
N SER A 23 -3.42 -3.99 -16.91
CA SER A 23 -3.82 -2.76 -16.24
C SER A 23 -3.45 -1.48 -17.00
N VAL A 24 -2.73 -1.57 -18.14
CA VAL A 24 -2.43 -0.40 -18.98
C VAL A 24 -3.73 0.23 -19.47
N ILE A 25 -3.85 1.54 -19.28
CA ILE A 25 -4.98 2.32 -19.78
C ILE A 25 -4.67 2.75 -21.22
N ASP A 26 -5.41 2.20 -22.19
CA ASP A 26 -5.06 2.28 -23.62
C ASP A 26 -5.01 3.71 -24.17
N ASP A 27 -5.88 4.60 -23.71
CA ASP A 27 -5.95 5.99 -24.16
C ASP A 27 -4.82 6.87 -23.60
N THR A 28 -4.04 6.36 -22.64
CA THR A 28 -2.88 7.04 -22.05
C THR A 28 -1.56 6.72 -22.73
N VAL A 29 -1.56 5.75 -23.65
CA VAL A 29 -0.33 5.32 -24.35
C VAL A 29 0.16 6.44 -25.27
N ARG A 30 1.40 6.88 -25.08
CA ARG A 30 2.09 7.89 -25.88
C ARG A 30 3.46 7.36 -26.27
N CYS A 31 3.95 7.73 -27.46
CA CYS A 31 5.31 7.43 -27.86
C CYS A 31 6.05 8.69 -28.30
N GLU A 32 7.32 8.77 -27.95
CA GLU A 32 8.27 9.77 -28.43
C GLU A 32 9.40 9.03 -29.16
N VAL A 33 9.70 9.45 -30.39
CA VAL A 33 10.74 8.85 -31.23
C VAL A 33 11.84 9.87 -31.46
N ALA A 34 13.07 9.54 -31.05
CA ALA A 34 14.25 10.36 -31.30
C ALA A 34 14.95 9.95 -32.61
N GLY A 35 15.76 10.84 -33.19
CA GLY A 35 16.63 10.50 -34.33
C GLY A 35 16.00 10.66 -35.72
N GLY A 36 14.96 11.50 -35.86
CA GLY A 36 14.37 11.88 -37.15
C GLY A 36 13.40 10.85 -37.77
N ALA A 37 13.17 9.73 -37.10
CA ALA A 37 12.08 8.81 -37.43
C ALA A 37 10.73 9.33 -36.88
N VAL A 38 9.65 9.00 -37.58
CA VAL A 38 8.28 9.39 -37.22
C VAL A 38 7.44 8.14 -36.99
N ALA A 39 6.74 8.09 -35.84
CA ALA A 39 5.69 7.11 -35.62
C ALA A 39 4.42 7.55 -36.34
N THR A 40 3.97 6.76 -37.32
CA THR A 40 2.77 7.06 -38.12
C THR A 40 1.51 6.41 -37.56
N ALA A 41 1.66 5.34 -36.78
CA ALA A 41 0.56 4.71 -36.06
C ALA A 41 1.03 4.16 -34.71
N VAL A 42 0.18 4.30 -33.70
CA VAL A 42 0.31 3.69 -32.37
C VAL A 42 -0.92 2.86 -32.13
N ARG A 43 -0.76 1.55 -31.94
CA ARG A 43 -1.88 0.62 -31.71
C ARG A 43 -1.61 -0.20 -30.47
N THR A 44 -2.57 -0.22 -29.56
CA THR A 44 -2.58 -1.20 -28.46
C THR A 44 -3.21 -2.48 -28.94
N GLY A 45 -2.72 -3.59 -28.42
CA GLY A 45 -3.27 -4.90 -28.67
C GLY A 45 -2.99 -5.83 -27.51
N VAL A 46 -3.49 -7.04 -27.66
CA VAL A 46 -3.37 -8.09 -26.65
C VAL A 46 -2.66 -9.28 -27.27
N ASP A 47 -1.74 -9.86 -26.52
CA ASP A 47 -0.97 -11.04 -26.90
C ASP A 47 -1.21 -12.16 -25.90
N VAL A 48 -1.29 -13.39 -26.40
CA VAL A 48 -1.15 -14.60 -25.59
C VAL A 48 0.23 -15.12 -25.94
N PRO A 49 1.21 -15.06 -25.02
CA PRO A 49 2.56 -15.54 -25.31
C PRO A 49 2.49 -16.99 -25.83
N ALA A 50 3.11 -17.26 -26.97
CA ALA A 50 3.24 -18.62 -27.46
C ALA A 50 4.05 -19.49 -26.47
N ASP A 51 3.70 -20.77 -26.38
CA ASP A 51 4.13 -21.79 -25.40
C ASP A 51 5.65 -22.10 -25.36
N ASP A 52 6.49 -21.34 -26.07
CA ASP A 52 7.84 -21.75 -26.45
C ASP A 52 8.97 -21.24 -25.55
N ALA A 53 8.68 -20.49 -24.49
CA ALA A 53 9.72 -20.00 -23.57
C ALA A 53 9.66 -20.70 -22.21
N ARG A 54 10.26 -21.90 -22.10
CA ARG A 54 10.76 -22.35 -20.79
C ARG A 54 11.66 -21.24 -20.25
N ALA A 55 11.29 -20.63 -19.13
CA ALA A 55 12.10 -19.61 -18.48
C ALA A 55 13.52 -20.14 -18.27
N GLU A 56 14.48 -19.65 -19.06
CA GLU A 56 15.87 -20.07 -18.93
C GLU A 56 16.41 -19.63 -17.57
N GLU A 57 17.00 -20.57 -16.82
CA GLU A 57 17.64 -20.27 -15.53
C GLU A 57 18.69 -19.17 -15.70
N SER A 58 18.63 -18.15 -14.82
CA SER A 58 19.58 -17.05 -14.81
C SER A 58 21.03 -17.59 -14.81
N PRO A 59 21.96 -16.99 -15.58
CA PRO A 59 23.38 -17.34 -15.54
C PRO A 59 23.96 -17.35 -14.12
N GLU A 60 23.45 -16.49 -13.25
CA GLU A 60 23.86 -16.37 -11.85
C GLU A 60 23.37 -17.54 -11.00
N LEU A 61 22.13 -18.00 -11.19
CA LEU A 61 21.59 -19.19 -10.52
C LEU A 61 22.36 -20.45 -10.94
N ARG A 62 22.64 -20.58 -12.24
CA ARG A 62 23.49 -21.67 -12.76
C ARG A 62 24.90 -21.63 -12.17
N ALA A 63 25.49 -20.45 -12.00
CA ALA A 63 26.79 -20.30 -11.36
C ALA A 63 26.75 -20.63 -9.85
N ALA A 64 25.69 -20.24 -9.14
CA ALA A 64 25.51 -20.56 -7.73
C ALA A 64 25.36 -22.07 -7.49
N ARG A 65 24.52 -22.75 -8.28
CA ARG A 65 24.36 -24.22 -8.21
C ARG A 65 25.66 -24.96 -8.51
N ARG A 66 26.44 -24.53 -9.49
CA ARG A 66 27.77 -25.11 -9.76
C ARG A 66 28.71 -24.99 -8.55
N ARG A 67 28.69 -23.85 -7.83
CA ARG A 67 29.51 -23.67 -6.62
C ARG A 67 29.09 -24.63 -5.50
N VAL A 68 27.80 -24.85 -5.30
CA VAL A 68 27.29 -25.84 -4.32
C VAL A 68 27.78 -27.23 -4.67
N VAL A 69 27.62 -27.67 -5.93
CA VAL A 69 28.09 -28.99 -6.38
C VAL A 69 29.59 -29.18 -6.18
N ILE A 70 30.40 -28.15 -6.46
CA ILE A 70 31.85 -28.20 -6.22
C ILE A 70 32.16 -28.35 -4.73
N ALA A 71 31.51 -27.56 -3.86
CA ALA A 71 31.72 -27.64 -2.43
C ALA A 71 31.26 -28.97 -1.82
N GLU A 72 30.13 -29.52 -2.30
CA GLU A 72 29.65 -30.86 -1.91
C GLU A 72 30.65 -31.95 -2.28
N SER A 73 31.20 -31.89 -3.50
CA SER A 73 32.17 -32.87 -3.98
C SER A 73 33.47 -32.86 -3.16
N GLU A 74 33.89 -31.69 -2.65
CA GLU A 74 35.08 -31.57 -1.80
C GLU A 74 34.83 -32.10 -0.38
N VAL A 75 33.64 -31.87 0.18
CA VAL A 75 33.24 -32.46 1.47
C VAL A 75 33.16 -33.98 1.37
N GLU A 76 32.61 -34.51 0.28
CA GLU A 76 32.54 -35.95 0.03
C GLU A 76 33.94 -36.56 -0.11
N ARG A 77 34.82 -35.95 -0.91
CA ARG A 77 36.21 -36.39 -1.11
C ARG A 77 36.99 -36.42 0.21
N LEU A 78 36.97 -35.34 0.99
CA LEU A 78 37.67 -35.26 2.27
C LEU A 78 37.06 -36.23 3.32
N GLY A 79 35.74 -36.40 3.30
CA GLY A 79 35.05 -37.38 4.14
C GLY A 79 35.48 -38.82 3.84
N ALA A 80 35.58 -39.17 2.55
CA ALA A 80 36.05 -40.48 2.12
C ALA A 80 37.51 -40.74 2.55
N VAL A 81 38.39 -39.75 2.40
CA VAL A 81 39.79 -39.85 2.85
C VAL A 81 39.89 -40.00 4.37
N SER A 82 39.04 -39.29 5.13
CA SER A 82 38.99 -39.44 6.60
C SER A 82 38.54 -40.84 7.00
N GLN A 83 37.49 -41.39 6.37
CA GLN A 83 37.01 -42.74 6.64
C GLN A 83 38.05 -43.82 6.28
N GLN A 84 38.75 -43.64 5.16
CA GLN A 84 39.82 -44.55 4.76
C GLN A 84 40.96 -44.53 5.79
N LEU A 85 41.39 -43.34 6.24
CA LEU A 85 42.43 -43.22 7.26
C LEU A 85 42.00 -43.82 8.62
N GLU A 86 40.71 -43.78 8.96
CA GLU A 86 40.16 -44.45 10.15
C GLU A 86 40.17 -45.98 10.00
N ALA A 87 39.86 -46.48 8.80
CA ALA A 87 39.79 -47.91 8.48
C ALA A 87 41.17 -48.58 8.34
N ASP A 88 42.22 -47.83 7.95
CA ASP A 88 43.57 -48.38 7.76
C ASP A 88 44.18 -48.89 9.08
N TRP A 89 44.72 -50.11 9.04
CA TRP A 89 45.44 -50.70 10.17
C TRP A 89 46.78 -50.01 10.40
N LEU A 90 47.12 -49.77 11.66
CA LEU A 90 48.33 -49.03 12.04
C LEU A 90 49.62 -49.83 11.87
N VAL A 91 49.53 -51.16 11.81
CA VAL A 91 50.65 -52.08 11.72
C VAL A 91 50.17 -53.29 10.93
N GLU A 92 50.85 -53.62 9.85
CA GLU A 92 50.69 -54.89 9.13
C GLU A 92 51.73 -55.89 9.64
N ASP A 93 51.44 -57.19 9.54
CA ASP A 93 52.43 -58.23 9.79
C ASP A 93 53.52 -58.14 8.73
N ASP A 94 54.77 -57.95 9.15
CA ASP A 94 55.92 -57.97 8.27
C ASP A 94 56.21 -59.41 7.81
N PRO A 95 56.07 -59.74 6.52
CA PRO A 95 56.34 -61.08 6.02
C PRO A 95 57.84 -61.36 5.81
N SER A 96 58.74 -60.43 6.16
CA SER A 96 60.18 -60.59 5.99
C SER A 96 60.84 -61.40 7.12
N ASP A 97 61.87 -62.17 6.78
CA ASP A 97 62.73 -62.91 7.72
C ASP A 97 63.83 -62.00 8.34
N GLU A 98 63.66 -60.68 8.33
CA GLU A 98 64.64 -59.76 8.91
C GLU A 98 64.68 -59.85 10.45
N PRO A 99 65.87 -59.71 11.07
CA PRO A 99 66.00 -59.80 12.52
C PRO A 99 65.18 -58.72 13.23
N VAL A 100 64.32 -59.15 14.17
CA VAL A 100 63.41 -58.27 14.92
C VAL A 100 64.20 -57.14 15.57
N ALA A 101 63.87 -55.89 15.18
CA ALA A 101 64.47 -54.70 15.78
C ALA A 101 64.30 -54.72 17.31
N THR A 102 65.24 -54.11 18.04
CA THR A 102 65.14 -54.04 19.51
C THR A 102 63.79 -53.45 19.93
N TRP A 103 63.20 -53.99 21.00
CA TRP A 103 61.89 -53.56 21.51
C TRP A 103 61.79 -52.03 21.67
N GLY A 104 62.87 -51.37 22.09
CA GLY A 104 62.95 -49.91 22.18
C GLY A 104 62.81 -49.18 20.84
N ALA A 105 63.41 -49.70 19.76
CA ALA A 105 63.28 -49.15 18.42
C ALA A 105 61.87 -49.35 17.84
N VAL A 106 61.25 -50.50 18.08
CA VAL A 106 59.85 -50.79 17.69
C VAL A 106 58.86 -49.85 18.39
N VAL A 107 59.02 -49.66 19.70
CA VAL A 107 58.18 -48.75 20.48
C VAL A 107 58.39 -47.29 20.02
N ALA A 108 59.62 -46.88 19.72
CA ALA A 108 59.91 -45.55 19.19
C ALA A 108 59.27 -45.31 17.82
N ALA A 109 59.42 -46.25 16.88
CA ALA A 109 58.81 -46.18 15.55
C ALA A 109 57.27 -46.15 15.63
N ARG A 110 56.67 -47.00 16.49
CA ARG A 110 55.22 -47.01 16.70
C ARG A 110 54.72 -45.69 17.30
N ARG A 111 55.48 -45.08 18.21
CA ARG A 111 55.15 -43.77 18.78
C ARG A 111 55.18 -42.66 17.72
N GLU A 112 56.16 -42.66 16.83
CA GLU A 112 56.22 -41.69 15.73
C GLU A 112 55.09 -41.91 14.71
N LEU A 113 54.74 -43.15 14.40
CA LEU A 113 53.61 -43.46 13.52
C LEU A 113 52.26 -43.01 14.10
N VAL A 114 52.03 -43.25 15.40
CA VAL A 114 50.83 -42.76 16.11
C VAL A 114 50.77 -41.23 16.07
N LYS A 115 51.90 -40.53 16.28
CA LYS A 115 51.96 -39.06 16.18
C LYS A 115 51.64 -38.59 14.77
N LEU A 116 52.25 -39.20 13.74
CA LEU A 116 52.03 -38.84 12.35
C LEU A 116 50.56 -39.01 11.95
N ARG A 117 49.94 -40.14 12.34
CA ARG A 117 48.51 -40.39 12.12
C ARG A 117 47.66 -39.33 12.83
N ALA A 118 47.93 -39.07 14.11
CA ALA A 118 47.19 -38.05 14.87
C ALA A 118 47.30 -36.65 14.23
N THR A 119 48.48 -36.26 13.74
CA THR A 119 48.67 -34.99 13.01
C THR A 119 47.90 -34.97 11.69
N ARG A 120 47.93 -36.08 10.93
CA ARG A 120 47.23 -36.18 9.64
C ARG A 120 45.71 -36.19 9.81
N GLU A 121 45.20 -36.90 10.80
CA GLU A 121 43.78 -36.88 11.16
C GLU A 121 43.35 -35.49 11.62
N HIS A 122 44.15 -34.80 12.43
CA HIS A 122 43.83 -33.45 12.86
C HIS A 122 43.78 -32.47 11.68
N ALA A 123 44.77 -32.53 10.78
CA ALA A 123 44.80 -31.73 9.56
C ALA A 123 43.59 -32.02 8.65
N LEU A 124 43.21 -33.29 8.48
CA LEU A 124 42.03 -33.68 7.71
C LEU A 124 40.72 -33.19 8.37
N ARG A 125 40.62 -33.27 9.70
CA ARG A 125 39.47 -32.72 10.45
C ARG A 125 39.34 -31.21 10.24
N ASP A 126 40.44 -30.48 10.26
CA ASP A 126 40.45 -29.03 10.03
C ASP A 126 40.08 -28.67 8.58
N GLN A 127 40.59 -29.44 7.61
CA GLN A 127 40.22 -29.31 6.19
C GLN A 127 38.73 -29.59 5.97
N LEU A 128 38.21 -30.67 6.54
CA LEU A 128 36.79 -31.03 6.44
C LEU A 128 35.89 -30.00 7.12
N ALA A 129 36.29 -29.45 8.26
CA ALA A 129 35.56 -28.37 8.93
C ALA A 129 35.53 -27.09 8.06
N THR A 130 36.60 -26.80 7.33
CA THR A 130 36.67 -25.66 6.40
C THR A 130 35.79 -25.89 5.18
N ALA A 131 35.88 -27.04 4.52
CA ALA A 131 35.03 -27.39 3.39
C ALA A 131 33.53 -27.38 3.74
N ARG A 132 33.16 -27.83 4.95
CA ARG A 132 31.77 -27.76 5.44
C ARG A 132 31.28 -26.33 5.63
N ARG A 133 32.14 -25.42 6.10
CA ARG A 133 31.80 -23.99 6.20
C ARG A 133 31.60 -23.38 4.82
N GLU A 134 32.49 -23.67 3.87
CA GLU A 134 32.38 -23.21 2.49
C GLU A 134 31.12 -23.73 1.80
N LEU A 135 30.74 -24.99 2.05
CA LEU A 135 29.48 -25.55 1.59
C LEU A 135 28.27 -24.80 2.17
N ALA A 136 28.25 -24.55 3.48
CA ALA A 136 27.17 -23.81 4.13
C ALA A 136 27.08 -22.36 3.60
N ASP A 137 28.20 -21.70 3.33
CA ASP A 137 28.24 -20.38 2.71
C ASP A 137 27.73 -20.40 1.27
N ALA A 138 28.13 -21.40 0.48
CA ALA A 138 27.66 -21.60 -0.89
C ALA A 138 26.15 -21.89 -0.93
N GLN A 139 25.63 -22.70 0.00
CA GLN A 139 24.21 -23.02 0.13
C GLN A 139 23.41 -21.77 0.51
N ARG A 140 23.83 -21.01 1.52
CA ARG A 140 23.17 -19.74 1.90
C ARG A 140 23.19 -18.72 0.76
N ALA A 141 24.30 -18.59 0.05
CA ALA A 141 24.40 -17.71 -1.11
C ALA A 141 23.49 -18.18 -2.27
N ALA A 142 23.38 -19.49 -2.49
CA ALA A 142 22.49 -20.06 -3.49
C ALA A 142 21.02 -19.87 -3.10
N GLU A 143 20.66 -20.01 -1.83
CA GLU A 143 19.31 -19.80 -1.31
C GLU A 143 18.84 -18.36 -1.54
N VAL A 144 19.66 -17.35 -1.20
CA VAL A 144 19.36 -15.93 -1.49
C VAL A 144 19.19 -15.68 -3.00
N ILE A 145 20.01 -16.33 -3.84
CA ILE A 145 19.90 -16.20 -5.29
C ILE A 145 18.67 -16.93 -5.84
N VAL A 146 18.29 -18.08 -5.26
CA VAL A 146 17.08 -18.83 -5.60
C VAL A 146 15.85 -18.03 -5.19
N GLU A 147 15.80 -17.44 -4.00
CA GLU A 147 14.72 -16.55 -3.57
C GLU A 147 14.62 -15.35 -4.52
N ARG A 148 15.73 -14.65 -4.78
CA ARG A 148 15.73 -13.52 -5.72
C ARG A 148 15.34 -13.92 -7.15
N ASP A 149 15.78 -15.09 -7.64
CA ASP A 149 15.40 -15.58 -8.98
C ASP A 149 13.98 -16.14 -9.01
N ARG A 150 13.44 -16.59 -7.87
CA ARG A 150 12.04 -16.98 -7.67
C ARG A 150 11.14 -15.76 -7.54
N ASP A 151 11.57 -14.68 -6.91
CA ASP A 151 10.83 -13.43 -6.83
C ASP A 151 10.85 -12.72 -8.18
N ALA A 152 12.03 -12.59 -8.81
CA ALA A 152 12.16 -12.20 -10.20
C ALA A 152 11.54 -13.23 -11.17
N GLY A 153 11.29 -14.45 -10.69
CA GLY A 153 10.66 -15.55 -11.39
C GLY A 153 9.15 -15.49 -11.25
N ASN A 154 8.58 -15.02 -10.15
CA ASN A 154 7.17 -14.71 -10.01
C ASN A 154 6.83 -13.44 -10.80
N ALA A 155 7.79 -12.52 -10.93
CA ALA A 155 7.79 -11.39 -11.87
C ALA A 155 7.74 -11.82 -13.34
N ARG A 156 8.61 -12.79 -13.72
CA ARG A 156 8.79 -13.28 -15.10
C ARG A 156 7.85 -14.43 -15.49
N ALA A 157 7.42 -15.21 -14.51
CA ALA A 157 6.45 -16.30 -14.56
C ALA A 157 5.12 -15.86 -13.94
N ALA A 158 4.74 -14.61 -14.19
CA ALA A 158 3.36 -14.37 -14.54
C ALA A 158 3.05 -15.23 -15.79
N ARG A 159 2.70 -16.48 -15.50
CA ARG A 159 1.88 -17.42 -16.25
C ARG A 159 2.08 -17.32 -17.76
N LEU A 160 2.74 -18.34 -18.32
CA LEU A 160 2.92 -18.58 -19.76
C LEU A 160 1.58 -18.56 -20.58
N HIS A 161 0.44 -18.50 -19.90
CA HIS A 161 -0.94 -18.45 -20.41
C HIS A 161 -1.68 -17.14 -20.07
N GLU A 162 -1.03 -16.16 -19.44
CA GLU A 162 -1.63 -14.91 -19.04
C GLU A 162 -1.56 -13.89 -20.17
N VAL A 163 -2.73 -13.37 -20.48
CA VAL A 163 -2.93 -12.37 -21.51
C VAL A 163 -2.12 -11.12 -21.15
N ARG A 164 -1.34 -10.62 -22.11
CA ARG A 164 -0.50 -9.42 -21.94
C ARG A 164 -0.87 -8.37 -22.96
N LYS A 165 -0.76 -7.09 -22.59
CA LYS A 165 -0.87 -6.02 -23.57
C LYS A 165 0.44 -5.88 -24.34
N HIS A 166 0.31 -5.39 -25.57
CA HIS A 166 1.43 -4.95 -26.38
C HIS A 166 1.08 -3.62 -27.07
N VAL A 167 2.11 -2.87 -27.46
CA VAL A 167 1.96 -1.68 -28.29
C VAL A 167 2.71 -1.88 -29.59
N GLU A 168 2.02 -1.76 -30.72
CA GLU A 168 2.61 -1.72 -32.05
C GLU A 168 2.78 -0.28 -32.53
N LEU A 169 3.97 0.01 -33.03
CA LEU A 169 4.33 1.28 -33.64
C LEU A 169 4.68 1.03 -35.10
N ASP A 170 4.04 1.74 -36.02
CA ASP A 170 4.53 1.83 -37.40
C ASP A 170 5.52 3.00 -37.48
N LEU A 171 6.75 2.73 -37.91
CA LEU A 171 7.83 3.70 -37.97
C LEU A 171 8.22 4.00 -39.42
N VAL A 172 8.37 5.28 -39.74
CA VAL A 172 8.93 5.76 -41.00
C VAL A 172 10.20 6.53 -40.69
N ALA A 173 11.31 6.10 -41.27
CA ALA A 173 12.62 6.73 -41.05
C ALA A 173 13.29 7.11 -42.38
N PRO A 174 14.08 8.20 -42.42
CA PRO A 174 14.83 8.59 -43.60
C PRO A 174 15.92 7.56 -43.95
N ALA A 175 16.27 7.46 -45.24
CA ALA A 175 17.32 6.56 -45.70
C ALA A 175 18.67 6.88 -45.02
N GLY A 176 19.31 5.86 -44.43
CA GLY A 176 20.54 6.02 -43.66
C GLY A 176 20.35 6.36 -42.17
N ALA A 177 19.12 6.21 -41.64
CA ALA A 177 18.86 6.38 -40.22
C ALA A 177 19.74 5.46 -39.35
N SER A 178 20.32 6.05 -38.30
CA SER A 178 21.06 5.34 -37.26
C SER A 178 20.09 4.74 -36.23
N ASP A 179 20.63 4.09 -35.20
CA ASP A 179 19.84 3.59 -34.08
C ASP A 179 18.98 4.71 -33.48
N ILE A 180 17.68 4.43 -33.26
CA ILE A 180 16.74 5.38 -32.69
C ILE A 180 16.33 4.96 -31.29
N ALA A 181 16.13 5.94 -30.41
CA ALA A 181 15.52 5.72 -29.11
C ALA A 181 14.01 5.97 -29.22
N VAL A 182 13.22 4.97 -28.84
CA VAL A 182 11.77 5.05 -28.74
C VAL A 182 11.40 5.03 -27.27
N THR A 183 10.76 6.09 -26.81
CA THR A 183 10.19 6.21 -25.46
C THR A 183 8.70 5.91 -25.53
N LEU A 184 8.23 4.98 -24.69
CA LEU A 184 6.82 4.67 -24.50
C LEU A 184 6.38 5.14 -23.12
N GLU A 185 5.35 5.98 -23.06
CA GLU A 185 4.72 6.45 -21.82
C GLU A 185 3.29 5.92 -21.74
N TYR A 186 2.89 5.44 -20.57
CA TYR A 186 1.57 4.87 -20.34
C TYR A 186 1.21 4.92 -18.84
N GLN A 187 -0.09 4.92 -18.53
CA GLN A 187 -0.60 4.80 -17.17
C GLN A 187 -1.03 3.36 -16.88
N VAL A 188 -0.86 2.96 -15.62
CA VAL A 188 -1.31 1.69 -15.06
C VAL A 188 -2.12 1.96 -13.81
N GLY A 189 -3.16 1.18 -13.58
CA GLY A 189 -3.90 1.19 -12.31
C GLY A 189 -3.19 0.41 -11.20
N ALA A 190 -3.88 0.27 -10.06
CA ALA A 190 -3.49 -0.59 -8.94
C ALA A 190 -2.12 -0.24 -8.31
N ALA A 191 -1.86 1.04 -8.04
CA ALA A 191 -0.74 1.48 -7.22
C ALA A 191 -1.18 2.55 -6.22
N ARG A 192 -0.63 2.49 -5.00
CA ARG A 192 -0.92 3.45 -3.93
C ARG A 192 0.32 3.67 -3.06
N TRP A 193 0.38 4.82 -2.40
CA TRP A 193 1.50 5.15 -1.53
C TRP A 193 1.08 6.03 -0.35
N ALA A 194 1.92 6.06 0.69
CA ALA A 194 1.84 7.02 1.80
C ALA A 194 3.27 7.40 2.28
N PRO A 195 3.47 8.63 2.76
CA PRO A 195 4.78 9.11 3.23
C PRO A 195 5.15 8.48 4.58
N SER A 196 6.44 8.30 4.79
CA SER A 196 7.03 8.00 6.11
C SER A 196 8.38 8.71 6.24
N TYR A 197 8.81 8.99 7.46
CA TYR A 197 10.02 9.75 7.70
C TYR A 197 10.94 9.03 8.67
N VAL A 198 12.24 9.27 8.53
CA VAL A 198 13.23 8.88 9.53
C VAL A 198 14.09 10.09 9.89
N ALA A 199 14.11 10.44 11.17
CA ALA A 199 15.02 11.43 11.74
C ALA A 199 16.14 10.73 12.51
N ARG A 200 17.39 10.94 12.10
CA ARG A 200 18.56 10.50 12.88
C ARG A 200 19.22 11.73 13.50
N LEU A 201 19.09 11.87 14.81
CA LEU A 201 19.58 12.99 15.60
C LEU A 201 20.98 12.70 16.15
N ASP A 202 21.84 13.71 16.08
CA ASP A 202 23.13 13.77 16.74
C ASP A 202 23.40 15.20 17.24
N GLY A 203 22.99 15.46 18.50
CA GLY A 203 22.99 16.81 19.06
C GLY A 203 22.06 17.73 18.29
N ASP A 204 22.60 18.86 17.80
CA ASP A 204 21.85 19.84 17.01
C ASP A 204 21.80 19.52 15.51
N SER A 205 22.49 18.44 15.10
CA SER A 205 22.50 17.96 13.73
C SER A 205 21.49 16.83 13.54
N ALA A 206 20.83 16.82 12.39
CA ALA A 206 19.91 15.76 12.03
C ALA A 206 20.17 15.29 10.60
N ARG A 207 19.98 14.00 10.35
CA ARG A 207 19.78 13.47 9.00
C ARG A 207 18.32 13.09 8.86
N PHE A 208 17.64 13.73 7.92
CA PHE A 208 16.24 13.49 7.64
C PHE A 208 16.14 12.66 6.36
N GLU A 209 15.35 11.60 6.40
CA GLU A 209 15.11 10.69 5.27
C GLU A 209 13.62 10.65 5.00
N LEU A 210 13.25 10.97 3.76
CA LEU A 210 11.90 10.79 3.25
C LEU A 210 11.81 9.37 2.67
N ARG A 211 10.87 8.60 3.20
CA ARG A 211 10.48 7.28 2.73
C ARG A 211 9.04 7.31 2.25
N ALA A 212 8.65 6.28 1.52
CA ALA A 212 7.26 6.02 1.19
C ALA A 212 6.98 4.54 1.41
N VAL A 213 5.82 4.24 1.98
CA VAL A 213 5.24 2.90 1.84
C VAL A 213 4.49 2.88 0.53
N VAL A 214 4.84 1.94 -0.35
CA VAL A 214 4.26 1.80 -1.69
C VAL A 214 3.72 0.39 -1.80
N ALA A 215 2.47 0.26 -2.25
CA ALA A 215 1.88 -1.02 -2.60
C ALA A 215 1.43 -0.95 -4.05
N GLN A 216 1.72 -2.00 -4.82
CA GLN A 216 1.34 -2.07 -6.22
C GLN A 216 0.95 -3.50 -6.61
N ALA A 217 -0.10 -3.60 -7.40
CA ALA A 217 -0.59 -4.83 -8.03
C ALA A 217 -0.86 -4.57 -9.51
N SER A 218 0.01 -3.79 -10.14
CA SER A 218 -0.12 -3.37 -11.54
C SER A 218 0.02 -4.53 -12.52
N GLY A 219 0.49 -5.69 -12.09
CA GLY A 219 0.76 -6.86 -12.92
C GLY A 219 2.15 -6.82 -13.58
N GLU A 220 2.98 -5.83 -13.22
CA GLU A 220 4.36 -5.68 -13.67
C GLU A 220 5.25 -5.35 -12.48
N ASP A 221 6.37 -6.05 -12.36
CA ASP A 221 7.41 -5.75 -11.38
C ASP A 221 8.25 -4.57 -11.83
N TRP A 222 8.40 -3.58 -10.94
CA TRP A 222 9.16 -2.38 -11.23
C TRP A 222 10.62 -2.64 -10.91
N THR A 223 11.39 -3.09 -11.91
CA THR A 223 12.82 -3.40 -11.73
C THR A 223 13.70 -2.23 -12.17
N SER A 224 14.56 -1.73 -11.28
CA SER A 224 15.53 -0.66 -11.49
C SER A 224 14.89 0.63 -12.00
N VAL A 225 13.75 1.02 -11.44
CA VAL A 225 12.99 2.20 -11.88
C VAL A 225 13.40 3.46 -11.13
N ALA A 226 13.41 4.60 -11.82
CA ALA A 226 13.43 5.91 -11.14
C ALA A 226 12.00 6.24 -10.71
N LEU A 227 11.74 6.28 -9.41
CA LEU A 227 10.39 6.45 -8.87
C LEU A 227 10.09 7.92 -8.62
N ARG A 228 8.89 8.34 -9.05
CA ARG A 228 8.34 9.66 -8.75
C ARG A 228 6.92 9.47 -8.22
N LEU A 229 6.67 9.89 -6.98
CA LEU A 229 5.38 9.85 -6.33
C LEU A 229 4.77 11.26 -6.34
N SER A 230 3.53 11.37 -6.79
CA SER A 230 2.84 12.65 -6.94
C SER A 230 1.62 12.70 -6.03
N THR A 231 1.37 13.87 -5.44
CA THR A 231 0.10 14.19 -4.75
C THR A 231 -0.96 14.76 -5.69
N ALA A 232 -0.57 15.13 -6.92
CA ALA A 232 -1.52 15.60 -7.91
C ALA A 232 -2.51 14.49 -8.29
N GLU A 233 -3.80 14.85 -8.38
CA GLU A 233 -4.87 14.00 -8.88
C GLU A 233 -5.13 14.34 -10.37
N PRO A 234 -4.46 13.68 -11.33
CA PRO A 234 -4.57 14.02 -12.76
C PRO A 234 -5.97 13.78 -13.33
N GLU A 235 -6.79 12.97 -12.68
CA GLU A 235 -8.16 12.66 -13.10
C GLU A 235 -9.22 13.61 -12.54
N GLN A 236 -8.84 14.51 -11.63
CA GLN A 236 -9.80 15.44 -11.02
C GLN A 236 -10.33 16.41 -12.07
N PHE A 237 -11.66 16.52 -12.13
CA PHE A 237 -12.34 17.37 -13.11
C PHE A 237 -12.17 18.85 -12.73
N THR A 238 -11.19 19.53 -13.35
CA THR A 238 -10.87 20.94 -13.10
C THR A 238 -11.77 21.91 -13.89
N ALA A 239 -13.04 21.56 -14.12
CA ALA A 239 -13.96 22.52 -14.73
C ALA A 239 -14.33 23.58 -13.70
N LEU A 240 -14.36 24.84 -14.14
CA LEU A 240 -14.88 25.93 -13.34
C LEU A 240 -16.33 25.58 -12.92
N PRO A 241 -16.65 25.50 -11.62
CA PRO A 241 -18.01 25.25 -11.19
C PRO A 241 -18.91 26.40 -11.65
N GLU A 242 -20.02 26.07 -12.30
CA GLU A 242 -20.99 27.07 -12.73
C GLU A 242 -21.85 27.54 -11.53
N LEU A 243 -21.96 28.86 -11.37
CA LEU A 243 -22.76 29.45 -10.32
C LEU A 243 -24.25 29.40 -10.70
N HIS A 244 -25.01 28.45 -10.14
CA HIS A 244 -26.44 28.36 -10.41
C HIS A 244 -27.25 29.36 -9.56
N ALA A 245 -28.31 29.94 -10.15
CA ALA A 245 -29.22 30.82 -9.42
C ALA A 245 -29.93 30.05 -8.29
N GLN A 246 -29.78 30.49 -7.05
CA GLN A 246 -30.46 29.90 -5.89
C GLN A 246 -31.93 30.35 -5.86
N LYS A 247 -32.85 29.44 -6.18
CA LYS A 247 -34.30 29.67 -6.05
C LYS A 247 -34.80 29.05 -4.75
N ILE A 248 -35.47 29.84 -3.91
CA ILE A 248 -36.11 29.36 -2.67
C ILE A 248 -37.45 28.70 -3.06
N GLY A 249 -37.60 27.41 -2.76
CA GLY A 249 -38.80 26.61 -3.10
C GLY A 249 -38.75 25.21 -2.45
N ARG A 250 -39.84 24.44 -2.52
CA ARG A 250 -40.01 23.17 -1.76
C ARG A 250 -39.06 22.02 -2.15
N ARG A 251 -38.35 22.12 -3.28
CA ARG A 251 -37.30 21.17 -3.70
C ARG A 251 -36.48 21.82 -4.81
N GLN A 252 -35.16 21.90 -4.66
CA GLN A 252 -34.27 22.22 -5.77
C GLN A 252 -34.03 20.93 -6.56
N GLN A 253 -34.24 20.95 -7.88
CA GLN A 253 -33.77 19.87 -8.74
C GLN A 253 -32.25 19.97 -8.84
N GLU A 254 -31.54 18.88 -8.54
CA GLU A 254 -30.10 18.82 -8.82
C GLU A 254 -29.86 19.07 -10.31
N PRO A 255 -28.86 19.89 -10.67
CA PRO A 255 -28.54 20.13 -12.07
C PRO A 255 -28.12 18.81 -12.73
N ALA A 256 -28.80 18.43 -13.81
CA ALA A 256 -28.45 17.25 -14.57
C ALA A 256 -27.04 17.39 -15.16
N ARG A 257 -26.14 16.47 -14.82
CA ARG A 257 -24.84 16.35 -15.50
C ARG A 257 -25.11 16.12 -16.99
N ARG A 258 -24.68 17.03 -17.85
CA ARG A 258 -24.85 16.87 -19.30
C ARG A 258 -23.90 15.80 -19.81
N GLY A 259 -24.47 14.66 -20.19
CA GLY A 259 -23.81 13.67 -21.03
C GLY A 259 -23.61 14.18 -22.46
N PHE A 260 -22.73 13.49 -23.18
CA PHE A 260 -22.33 13.70 -24.57
C PHE A 260 -23.50 13.97 -25.53
N ARG A 261 -23.31 14.89 -26.48
CA ARG A 261 -24.31 15.28 -27.50
C ARG A 261 -24.24 14.32 -28.70
N PRO A 262 -25.37 13.81 -29.23
CA PRO A 262 -25.35 12.99 -30.43
C PRO A 262 -24.85 13.79 -31.64
N ALA A 263 -24.27 13.08 -32.61
CA ALA A 263 -23.77 13.67 -33.85
C ALA A 263 -24.92 14.37 -34.63
N PRO A 264 -24.61 15.46 -35.36
CA PRO A 264 -25.61 16.19 -36.14
C PRO A 264 -26.19 15.32 -37.26
N ALA A 265 -27.50 15.49 -37.51
CA ALA A 265 -28.17 14.82 -38.61
C ALA A 265 -27.52 15.24 -39.96
N GLY A 266 -27.20 14.25 -40.80
CA GLY A 266 -26.57 14.47 -42.11
C GLY A 266 -25.05 14.28 -42.15
N ALA A 267 -24.41 13.88 -41.05
CA ALA A 267 -22.96 13.59 -41.02
C ALA A 267 -22.53 12.48 -42.01
N GLU A 268 -23.45 11.60 -42.44
CA GLU A 268 -23.16 10.54 -43.43
C GLU A 268 -22.83 11.10 -44.82
N ALA A 269 -23.30 12.31 -45.17
CA ALA A 269 -23.02 12.94 -46.47
C ALA A 269 -21.54 13.33 -46.63
N LEU A 270 -20.79 13.47 -45.53
CA LEU A 270 -19.35 13.77 -45.56
C LEU A 270 -18.50 12.60 -46.09
N TYR A 271 -19.08 11.40 -46.21
CA TYR A 271 -18.39 10.20 -46.70
C TYR A 271 -18.74 9.85 -48.16
N ALA A 272 -19.51 10.69 -48.86
CA ALA A 272 -19.94 10.42 -50.24
C ALA A 272 -18.76 10.23 -51.22
N ASP A 273 -17.66 10.96 -51.03
CA ASP A 273 -16.46 10.83 -51.87
C ASP A 273 -15.68 9.52 -51.61
N TYR A 274 -15.78 8.98 -50.39
CA TYR A 274 -15.21 7.67 -50.03
C TYR A 274 -15.97 6.53 -50.72
N ASP A 275 -17.28 6.68 -50.87
CA ASP A 275 -18.18 5.70 -51.51
C ASP A 275 -17.96 5.63 -53.04
N LEU A 276 -17.52 6.72 -53.65
CA LEU A 276 -17.17 6.77 -55.07
C LEU A 276 -15.83 6.06 -55.40
N GLY A 277 -14.91 5.97 -54.42
CA GLY A 277 -13.62 5.30 -54.58
C GLY A 277 -13.66 3.77 -54.49
N PHE A 278 -14.75 3.21 -53.95
CA PHE A 278 -14.95 1.77 -53.76
C PHE A 278 -16.40 1.38 -54.11
N PRO A 279 -16.71 1.15 -55.40
CA PRO A 279 -18.06 0.80 -55.81
C PRO A 279 -18.50 -0.51 -55.13
N PRO A 280 -19.75 -0.61 -54.65
CA PRO A 280 -20.26 -1.87 -54.10
C PRO A 280 -20.20 -2.95 -55.18
N GLU A 281 -19.77 -4.14 -54.79
CA GLU A 281 -19.88 -5.33 -55.62
C GLU A 281 -21.37 -5.57 -55.91
N ALA A 282 -21.75 -5.73 -57.18
CA ALA A 282 -23.15 -5.81 -57.59
C ALA A 282 -23.87 -6.94 -56.83
N GLU A 283 -25.02 -6.63 -56.24
CA GLU A 283 -25.87 -7.65 -55.63
C GLU A 283 -26.18 -8.74 -56.67
N PRO A 284 -26.07 -10.04 -56.33
CA PRO A 284 -26.43 -11.09 -57.25
C PRO A 284 -27.92 -10.97 -57.59
N ILE A 285 -28.24 -10.96 -58.89
CA ILE A 285 -29.62 -11.00 -59.38
C ILE A 285 -30.24 -12.32 -58.91
N VAL A 286 -31.09 -12.26 -57.89
CA VAL A 286 -31.95 -13.39 -57.53
C VAL A 286 -33.20 -13.28 -58.40
N ALA A 287 -33.27 -14.11 -59.44
CA ALA A 287 -34.50 -14.32 -60.19
C ALA A 287 -35.49 -15.07 -59.30
N SER A 288 -36.49 -14.37 -58.76
CA SER A 288 -37.62 -15.00 -58.06
C SER A 288 -38.56 -15.62 -59.10
N ALA A 289 -38.47 -16.94 -59.31
CA ALA A 289 -39.54 -17.69 -59.94
C ALA A 289 -40.71 -17.78 -58.95
N VAL A 290 -41.79 -17.05 -59.21
CA VAL A 290 -43.06 -17.23 -58.50
C VAL A 290 -43.68 -18.52 -59.02
N PHE A 291 -43.64 -19.58 -58.21
CA PHE A 291 -44.49 -20.74 -58.42
C PHE A 291 -45.86 -20.44 -57.80
N ASP A 292 -46.88 -20.42 -58.65
CA ASP A 292 -48.29 -20.37 -58.28
C ASP A 292 -48.70 -21.75 -57.76
N ASP A 293 -48.84 -21.88 -56.44
CA ASP A 293 -49.24 -23.13 -55.76
C ASP A 293 -50.77 -23.25 -55.62
N SER A 294 -51.54 -22.68 -56.55
CA SER A 294 -53.01 -22.77 -56.52
C SER A 294 -53.59 -24.02 -57.19
N THR A 295 -52.79 -25.00 -57.61
CA THR A 295 -53.30 -26.27 -58.14
C THR A 295 -52.28 -27.42 -58.10
N TYR A 296 -52.13 -28.14 -56.99
CA TYR A 296 -51.94 -29.60 -57.08
C TYR A 296 -52.22 -30.37 -55.78
N GLU A 297 -53.12 -31.34 -55.89
CA GLU A 297 -53.39 -32.37 -54.89
C GLU A 297 -52.34 -33.48 -54.93
N GLY A 298 -51.87 -33.90 -53.75
CA GLY A 298 -51.52 -35.31 -53.53
C GLY A 298 -50.05 -35.74 -53.68
N ARG A 299 -49.59 -36.36 -52.58
CA ARG A 299 -48.50 -37.35 -52.45
C ARG A 299 -47.11 -36.81 -52.09
N ALA A 300 -46.73 -37.01 -50.83
CA ALA A 300 -45.36 -36.83 -50.34
C ALA A 300 -44.38 -37.85 -50.96
N PRO A 301 -43.17 -37.42 -51.38
CA PRO A 301 -42.06 -38.33 -51.65
C PRO A 301 -40.97 -38.29 -50.56
N THR A 302 -40.57 -39.50 -50.18
CA THR A 302 -39.55 -39.95 -49.23
C THR A 302 -38.11 -39.56 -49.57
N ALA A 303 -37.26 -39.41 -48.54
CA ALA A 303 -35.81 -39.14 -48.64
C ALA A 303 -34.98 -40.35 -49.11
N PRO A 304 -33.86 -40.15 -49.84
CA PRO A 304 -32.89 -41.21 -50.15
C PRO A 304 -31.75 -41.37 -49.11
N PRO A 305 -31.07 -42.53 -49.09
CA PRO A 305 -30.32 -43.05 -47.93
C PRO A 305 -28.83 -42.71 -47.91
N ARG A 306 -28.23 -42.77 -46.70
CA ARG A 306 -26.77 -42.68 -46.44
C ARG A 306 -26.06 -44.02 -46.68
N LEU A 307 -24.89 -43.98 -47.31
CA LEU A 307 -23.98 -45.12 -47.46
C LEU A 307 -22.85 -45.11 -46.43
N SER A 308 -22.40 -46.30 -46.05
CA SER A 308 -21.50 -46.59 -44.93
C SER A 308 -20.32 -47.49 -45.35
N LYS A 309 -19.20 -47.33 -44.62
CA LYS A 309 -18.09 -48.27 -44.32
C LYS A 309 -17.03 -48.67 -45.38
N LEU A 310 -15.77 -48.53 -44.96
CA LEU A 310 -14.65 -49.52 -44.92
C LEU A 310 -13.46 -48.84 -44.18
N GLU A 311 -13.17 -49.14 -42.90
CA GLU A 311 -12.22 -50.16 -42.37
C GLU A 311 -10.81 -50.09 -42.99
N ALA A 312 -9.67 -50.25 -42.31
CA ALA A 312 -9.20 -50.30 -40.92
C ALA A 312 -7.65 -50.44 -41.01
N THR A 313 -6.85 -49.88 -40.10
CA THR A 313 -5.56 -50.44 -39.63
C THR A 313 -4.95 -49.53 -38.56
N ALA A 314 -4.95 -50.00 -37.31
CA ALA A 314 -3.79 -49.99 -36.40
C ALA A 314 -4.25 -50.57 -35.05
N SER A 315 -3.56 -51.62 -34.63
CA SER A 315 -3.89 -52.47 -33.50
C SER A 315 -2.76 -52.43 -32.47
N LEU A 316 -3.14 -52.48 -31.19
CA LEU A 316 -2.43 -53.02 -30.01
C LEU A 316 -1.18 -52.26 -29.51
N VAL A 317 -1.06 -51.90 -28.23
CA VAL A 317 -1.03 -52.80 -27.05
C VAL A 317 -1.59 -52.12 -25.77
N ALA A 318 -2.50 -52.86 -25.10
CA ALA A 318 -2.86 -53.02 -23.67
C ALA A 318 -2.60 -51.90 -22.63
N GLY A 319 -3.46 -51.61 -21.63
CA GLY A 319 -4.71 -52.25 -21.19
C GLY A 319 -5.13 -51.78 -19.78
N GLY A 320 -6.44 -51.91 -19.47
CA GLY A 320 -7.05 -51.88 -18.11
C GLY A 320 -7.61 -50.52 -17.66
N ILE A 321 -8.82 -50.36 -17.12
CA ILE A 321 -9.77 -51.29 -16.47
C ILE A 321 -11.22 -50.73 -16.63
N SER A 322 -12.18 -51.66 -16.54
CA SER A 322 -13.64 -51.63 -16.69
C SER A 322 -14.38 -50.77 -15.63
N SER A 323 -15.51 -50.13 -15.99
CA SER A 323 -16.94 -50.55 -15.78
C SER A 323 -17.47 -50.16 -14.39
N GLU A 324 -18.72 -49.75 -14.13
CA GLU A 324 -20.08 -49.82 -14.69
C GLU A 324 -20.88 -48.74 -13.89
N ASN A 325 -22.07 -48.23 -14.20
CA ASN A 325 -23.26 -48.86 -14.73
C ASN A 325 -24.28 -47.78 -15.16
N TRP A 326 -24.96 -48.05 -16.27
CA TRP A 326 -26.25 -47.50 -16.65
C TRP A 326 -27.37 -48.27 -15.91
N ASP A 327 -28.51 -47.64 -15.66
CA ASP A 327 -29.74 -48.09 -16.32
C ASP A 327 -30.92 -47.11 -16.14
N GLU A 328 -31.61 -46.89 -17.24
CA GLU A 328 -32.78 -46.03 -17.39
C GLU A 328 -33.94 -46.92 -17.83
N GLY A 329 -35.03 -46.93 -17.06
CA GLY A 329 -36.14 -47.85 -17.30
C GLY A 329 -37.46 -47.39 -16.71
N THR A 330 -38.32 -46.89 -17.60
CA THR A 330 -39.78 -47.08 -17.60
C THR A 330 -40.67 -46.16 -16.73
N SER A 331 -41.33 -45.21 -17.42
CA SER A 331 -42.79 -45.20 -17.65
C SER A 331 -43.48 -43.87 -17.38
N ARG A 332 -44.00 -43.30 -18.47
CA ARG A 332 -44.94 -42.18 -18.52
C ARG A 332 -46.36 -42.68 -18.23
N SER A 333 -47.16 -41.87 -17.53
CA SER A 333 -48.52 -41.55 -17.97
C SER A 333 -48.97 -40.16 -17.51
N LYS A 334 -49.47 -39.44 -18.51
CA LYS A 334 -50.06 -38.09 -18.65
C LYS A 334 -51.32 -37.96 -17.74
N GLU A 335 -51.73 -36.80 -17.20
CA GLU A 335 -52.42 -35.70 -17.91
C GLU A 335 -52.67 -34.44 -17.03
N MET A 336 -52.61 -33.28 -17.72
CA MET A 336 -53.42 -32.04 -17.61
C MET A 336 -53.58 -31.31 -16.25
N TYR A 337 -53.11 -30.06 -16.14
CA TYR A 337 -53.81 -28.80 -16.47
C TYR A 337 -52.93 -27.59 -16.08
N ALA A 338 -53.01 -26.50 -16.83
CA ALA A 338 -52.32 -25.25 -16.56
C ALA A 338 -53.17 -24.29 -15.68
N GLY A 339 -52.50 -23.55 -14.78
CA GLY A 339 -52.90 -22.20 -14.38
C GLY A 339 -53.03 -21.92 -12.87
N ALA A 340 -52.06 -21.18 -12.29
CA ALA A 340 -52.23 -20.01 -11.39
C ALA A 340 -50.92 -19.66 -10.60
N PRO A 341 -50.71 -18.38 -10.19
CA PRO A 341 -49.39 -17.80 -9.85
C PRO A 341 -48.99 -17.91 -8.35
N PRO A 342 -47.73 -17.58 -7.97
CA PRO A 342 -47.21 -17.79 -6.62
C PRO A 342 -47.62 -16.70 -5.59
N PRO A 343 -47.67 -17.03 -4.28
CA PRO A 343 -48.02 -16.09 -3.21
C PRO A 343 -46.82 -15.25 -2.70
N PRO A 344 -47.09 -14.11 -2.04
CA PRO A 344 -46.07 -13.15 -1.56
C PRO A 344 -45.38 -13.59 -0.24
N PRO A 345 -44.23 -12.97 0.12
CA PRO A 345 -43.40 -13.41 1.24
C PRO A 345 -43.96 -13.00 2.62
N PRO A 346 -43.73 -13.81 3.68
CA PRO A 346 -44.24 -13.52 5.02
C PRO A 346 -43.33 -12.60 5.86
N SER A 347 -43.99 -11.79 6.69
CA SER A 347 -43.44 -10.84 7.65
C SER A 347 -42.90 -11.48 8.93
N ALA A 348 -41.92 -10.82 9.54
CA ALA A 348 -41.22 -11.19 10.78
C ALA A 348 -42.06 -11.02 12.06
N MET A 349 -41.88 -11.93 13.05
CA MET A 349 -42.03 -11.77 14.51
C MET A 349 -41.39 -12.99 15.25
N PRO A 350 -41.29 -13.06 16.59
CA PRO A 350 -40.38 -12.36 17.48
C PRO A 350 -39.47 -13.34 18.30
N MET A 351 -38.33 -12.87 18.81
CA MET A 351 -37.43 -13.69 19.63
C MET A 351 -37.98 -13.96 21.05
N GLN A 352 -38.02 -15.24 21.44
CA GLN A 352 -38.19 -15.71 22.81
C GLN A 352 -36.84 -15.90 23.49
N THR A 353 -36.75 -15.43 24.74
CA THR A 353 -35.61 -15.54 25.65
C THR A 353 -35.63 -16.84 26.45
N THR A 354 -34.47 -17.47 26.65
CA THR A 354 -34.23 -18.48 27.72
C THR A 354 -32.74 -18.55 28.09
N PRO A 355 -32.38 -19.06 29.30
CA PRO A 355 -31.46 -18.36 30.20
C PRO A 355 -30.07 -19.00 30.41
N ALA A 356 -29.18 -18.23 31.04
CA ALA A 356 -27.87 -18.65 31.53
C ALA A 356 -27.94 -19.59 32.77
N PRO A 357 -26.97 -20.50 32.98
CA PRO A 357 -26.78 -21.18 34.25
C PRO A 357 -25.73 -20.51 35.17
N LYS A 358 -26.01 -20.52 36.48
CA LYS A 358 -25.16 -20.04 37.57
C LYS A 358 -24.31 -21.15 38.19
N SER A 359 -23.04 -20.83 38.41
CA SER A 359 -22.12 -21.14 39.53
C SER A 359 -22.22 -22.46 40.33
N ARG A 360 -21.04 -23.09 40.52
CA ARG A 360 -20.56 -23.60 41.83
C ARG A 360 -19.03 -23.69 41.82
N GLY A 361 -18.37 -23.12 42.84
CA GLY A 361 -16.92 -23.02 42.92
C GLY A 361 -16.25 -24.13 43.74
N PHE A 362 -14.92 -24.18 43.69
CA PHE A 362 -14.05 -24.54 44.82
C PHE A 362 -12.60 -24.06 44.58
N ALA A 363 -11.86 -23.92 45.67
CA ALA A 363 -10.63 -23.15 45.87
C ALA A 363 -9.32 -23.81 45.41
N GLY A 364 -8.24 -23.00 45.29
CA GLY A 364 -6.86 -23.47 45.50
C GLY A 364 -5.73 -22.78 44.71
N THR A 365 -4.95 -21.92 45.40
CA THR A 365 -3.47 -21.76 45.33
C THR A 365 -2.73 -21.19 44.09
N ILE A 366 -2.21 -19.95 44.27
CA ILE A 366 -0.85 -19.41 44.06
C ILE A 366 0.04 -19.99 42.93
N ALA A 367 0.39 -19.15 41.94
CA ALA A 367 1.75 -18.90 41.45
C ALA A 367 1.78 -17.77 40.38
N GLY A 368 2.87 -16.99 40.35
CA GLY A 368 2.98 -15.69 39.70
C GLY A 368 3.15 -15.67 38.18
N GLY A 369 3.06 -14.46 37.61
CA GLY A 369 3.28 -14.22 36.19
C GLY A 369 2.84 -12.81 35.76
N VAL A 370 3.82 -11.88 35.78
CA VAL A 370 3.99 -10.68 34.94
C VAL A 370 2.73 -10.07 34.30
N ALA A 371 2.28 -8.93 34.84
CA ALA A 371 1.15 -8.16 34.33
C ALA A 371 1.55 -7.22 33.18
N ALA A 372 0.88 -7.37 32.04
CA ALA A 372 0.77 -6.39 30.98
C ALA A 372 -0.16 -5.22 31.41
N PRO A 373 0.08 -3.96 30.97
CA PRO A 373 -0.82 -2.87 31.29
C PRO A 373 -2.12 -2.94 30.48
N PHE A 374 -3.22 -2.78 31.22
CA PHE A 374 -4.60 -2.73 30.77
C PHE A 374 -4.87 -1.52 29.85
N ALA A 375 -5.47 -1.79 28.69
CA ALA A 375 -6.19 -0.79 27.89
C ALA A 375 -7.60 -0.60 28.49
N LEU A 376 -7.88 0.63 28.93
CA LEU A 376 -9.15 1.03 29.51
C LEU A 376 -10.18 1.23 28.38
N ALA A 377 -11.07 0.27 28.18
CA ALA A 377 -12.21 0.41 27.28
C ALA A 377 -13.29 1.26 27.96
N ALA A 378 -13.52 2.46 27.43
CA ALA A 378 -14.63 3.32 27.80
C ALA A 378 -15.95 2.71 27.33
N GLN A 379 -16.73 2.12 28.25
CA GLN A 379 -18.12 1.75 28.02
C GLN A 379 -19.01 2.97 28.29
N GLY A 380 -19.65 3.46 27.22
CA GLY A 380 -20.65 4.52 27.26
C GLY A 380 -21.92 4.07 27.97
N PHE A 381 -22.46 4.99 28.79
CA PHE A 381 -23.75 4.88 29.45
C PHE A 381 -24.89 4.86 28.42
N ALA A 382 -25.66 3.78 28.40
CA ALA A 382 -26.96 3.71 27.73
C ALA A 382 -28.05 4.27 28.66
N LYS A 383 -28.79 5.28 28.20
CA LYS A 383 -30.07 5.69 28.79
C LYS A 383 -31.14 5.66 27.71
N LYS A 384 -32.30 5.14 28.11
CA LYS A 384 -33.39 4.58 27.33
C LYS A 384 -34.53 5.59 27.09
N ASP A 385 -35.06 5.55 25.86
CA ASP A 385 -36.39 5.89 25.33
C ASP A 385 -37.04 7.27 25.58
N ALA A 386 -37.12 8.06 24.51
CA ALA A 386 -38.31 8.84 24.14
C ALA A 386 -38.36 8.99 22.59
N ALA A 387 -39.44 8.53 21.97
CA ALA A 387 -39.78 8.72 20.55
C ALA A 387 -40.92 9.75 20.41
N PRO A 388 -41.33 10.17 19.20
CA PRO A 388 -40.55 10.57 18.02
C PRO A 388 -40.94 12.00 17.56
N GLY A 389 -39.98 12.78 17.07
CA GLY A 389 -40.23 14.11 16.50
C GLY A 389 -39.22 14.38 15.39
N GLY A 390 -39.70 14.51 14.16
CA GLY A 390 -38.88 14.39 12.94
C GLY A 390 -37.88 15.52 12.69
N GLY A 391 -36.94 15.27 11.78
CA GLY A 391 -36.33 16.33 10.99
C GLY A 391 -34.87 16.13 10.57
N GLY A 392 -34.61 15.09 9.76
CA GLY A 392 -33.52 14.93 8.79
C GLY A 392 -32.28 15.83 8.87
N GLY A 393 -31.15 15.21 9.24
CA GLY A 393 -29.83 15.83 9.16
C GLY A 393 -28.68 14.84 9.18
N GLU A 394 -28.89 13.58 8.79
CA GLU A 394 -27.81 12.59 8.66
C GLU A 394 -28.31 11.43 7.81
N GLN A 395 -27.47 10.95 6.88
CA GLN A 395 -27.78 10.03 5.76
C GLN A 395 -28.37 10.80 4.56
N LEU A 396 -27.59 11.17 3.55
CA LEU A 396 -26.95 10.25 2.62
C LEU A 396 -25.61 10.85 2.13
N ARG A 397 -24.48 10.49 2.77
CA ARG A 397 -23.27 10.21 1.97
C ARG A 397 -23.47 8.80 1.47
N GLN A 398 -24.30 8.67 0.44
CA GLN A 398 -24.35 7.46 -0.34
C GLN A 398 -22.93 7.30 -0.87
N ALA A 399 -22.23 6.25 -0.44
CA ALA A 399 -21.01 5.81 -1.08
C ALA A 399 -21.33 5.80 -2.57
N VAL A 400 -20.74 6.74 -3.30
CA VAL A 400 -20.74 6.69 -4.75
C VAL A 400 -20.02 5.38 -5.00
N ALA A 401 -20.78 4.34 -5.40
CA ALA A 401 -20.17 3.20 -6.02
C ALA A 401 -19.33 3.81 -7.14
N THR A 402 -18.01 3.80 -6.96
CA THR A 402 -17.04 4.10 -7.98
C THR A 402 -17.26 3.03 -9.04
N ALA A 403 -18.25 3.26 -9.90
CA ALA A 403 -18.35 2.56 -11.14
C ALA A 403 -16.98 2.75 -11.80
N ALA A 404 -16.34 1.62 -12.13
CA ALA A 404 -15.08 1.61 -12.85
C ALA A 404 -15.10 2.70 -13.93
N PRO A 405 -14.01 3.47 -14.12
CA PRO A 405 -13.99 4.53 -15.11
C PRO A 405 -14.49 3.96 -16.44
N THR A 406 -15.67 4.40 -16.86
CA THR A 406 -16.23 3.96 -18.14
C THR A 406 -15.23 4.46 -19.18
N PRO A 407 -14.67 3.59 -20.04
CA PRO A 407 -13.63 4.00 -20.96
C PRO A 407 -14.09 5.23 -21.72
N ARG A 408 -13.28 6.30 -21.68
CA ARG A 408 -13.50 7.52 -22.45
C ARG A 408 -13.34 7.18 -23.91
N LEU A 409 -14.41 6.64 -24.51
CA LEU A 409 -14.52 6.24 -25.90
C LEU A 409 -13.41 5.25 -26.29
N ASP A 410 -13.74 3.96 -26.32
CA ASP A 410 -12.84 2.85 -26.66
C ASP A 410 -12.41 2.84 -28.15
N TYR A 411 -11.86 3.96 -28.64
CA TYR A 411 -11.40 4.12 -30.01
C TYR A 411 -10.30 3.12 -30.38
N GLY A 412 -9.57 2.61 -29.38
CA GLY A 412 -8.50 1.62 -29.54
C GLY A 412 -9.02 0.23 -29.92
N ASN A 413 -10.16 -0.21 -29.38
CA ASN A 413 -10.79 -1.46 -29.79
C ASN A 413 -11.75 -1.30 -30.97
N LEU A 414 -12.08 -0.07 -31.36
CA LEU A 414 -12.88 0.17 -32.54
C LEU A 414 -12.08 -0.10 -33.82
N ARG A 415 -12.68 -0.86 -34.73
CA ARG A 415 -12.21 -1.13 -36.09
C ARG A 415 -13.28 -0.63 -37.05
N MET A 416 -12.86 -0.12 -38.19
CA MET A 416 -13.82 0.20 -39.25
C MET A 416 -14.46 -1.11 -39.70
N ALA A 417 -15.80 -1.17 -39.67
CA ALA A 417 -16.49 -2.36 -40.13
C ALA A 417 -16.13 -2.63 -41.60
N PRO A 418 -15.87 -3.90 -41.99
CA PRO A 418 -15.57 -4.24 -43.37
C PRO A 418 -16.71 -3.82 -44.30
N ALA A 419 -16.41 -3.55 -45.57
CA ALA A 419 -17.38 -3.04 -46.55
C ALA A 419 -18.60 -3.96 -46.73
N SER A 420 -18.45 -5.25 -46.41
CA SER A 420 -19.49 -6.27 -46.44
C SER A 420 -20.39 -6.30 -45.18
N SER A 421 -20.10 -5.48 -44.16
CA SER A 421 -20.85 -5.46 -42.90
C SER A 421 -22.00 -4.46 -42.92
N PRO A 422 -23.16 -4.77 -42.29
CA PRO A 422 -24.25 -3.82 -42.10
C PRO A 422 -23.87 -2.60 -41.25
N ALA A 423 -22.72 -2.64 -40.56
CA ALA A 423 -22.15 -1.51 -39.82
C ALA A 423 -21.13 -0.71 -40.65
N ARG A 424 -21.19 -0.75 -41.99
CA ARG A 424 -20.35 -0.03 -42.95
C ARG A 424 -20.08 1.42 -42.53
N GLY A 425 -18.81 1.84 -42.63
CA GLY A 425 -18.38 3.21 -42.31
C GLY A 425 -18.48 3.57 -40.82
N LYS A 426 -18.97 2.66 -39.98
CA LYS A 426 -19.02 2.82 -38.53
C LYS A 426 -17.85 2.09 -37.90
N LEU A 427 -17.37 2.68 -36.82
CA LEU A 427 -16.44 2.05 -35.91
C LEU A 427 -17.20 0.98 -35.12
N VAL A 428 -16.78 -0.27 -35.25
CA VAL A 428 -17.32 -1.43 -34.50
C VAL A 428 -16.23 -2.01 -33.60
N ALA A 429 -16.61 -2.55 -32.44
CA ALA A 429 -15.65 -3.20 -31.56
C ALA A 429 -14.99 -4.40 -32.26
N ALA A 430 -13.68 -4.51 -32.16
CA ALA A 430 -12.94 -5.70 -32.58
C ALA A 430 -13.46 -6.92 -31.79
N PRO A 431 -13.59 -8.11 -32.41
CA PRO A 431 -14.00 -9.32 -31.70
C PRO A 431 -13.01 -9.59 -30.56
N GLY A 432 -13.50 -9.43 -29.32
CA GLY A 432 -12.69 -9.56 -28.10
C GLY A 432 -12.37 -11.01 -27.78
N VAL A 433 -11.09 -11.30 -27.53
CA VAL A 433 -10.62 -12.60 -27.05
C VAL A 433 -10.74 -12.61 -25.52
N GLY A 434 -11.83 -13.12 -24.95
CA GLY A 434 -11.92 -13.44 -23.50
C GLY A 434 -11.45 -12.33 -22.51
N LEU A 435 -11.58 -11.05 -22.90
CA LEU A 435 -11.01 -9.92 -22.16
C LEU A 435 -11.78 -9.61 -20.88
N ASP A 436 -13.02 -10.07 -20.76
CA ASP A 436 -13.91 -9.77 -19.63
C ASP A 436 -13.37 -10.35 -18.31
N GLU A 437 -12.82 -11.56 -18.32
CA GLU A 437 -12.21 -12.18 -17.13
C GLU A 437 -10.95 -11.44 -16.67
N HIS A 438 -10.15 -10.94 -17.62
CA HIS A 438 -8.93 -10.18 -17.31
C HIS A 438 -9.25 -8.78 -16.84
N ALA A 439 -10.24 -8.12 -17.44
CA ALA A 439 -10.75 -6.84 -16.97
C ALA A 439 -11.32 -6.97 -15.54
N ALA A 440 -12.04 -8.05 -15.25
CA ALA A 440 -12.51 -8.35 -13.91
C ALA A 440 -11.35 -8.61 -12.93
N SER A 441 -10.30 -9.31 -13.35
CA SER A 441 -9.09 -9.52 -12.53
C SER A 441 -8.34 -8.22 -12.24
N VAL A 442 -8.23 -7.31 -13.22
CA VAL A 442 -7.62 -5.98 -13.00
C VAL A 442 -8.47 -5.15 -12.05
N ALA A 443 -9.79 -5.16 -12.21
CA ALA A 443 -10.71 -4.46 -11.32
C ALA A 443 -10.65 -5.02 -9.88
N ASP A 444 -10.57 -6.33 -9.71
CA ASP A 444 -10.38 -6.99 -8.41
C ASP A 444 -9.04 -6.61 -7.76
N ALA A 445 -7.95 -6.56 -8.55
CA ALA A 445 -6.65 -6.11 -8.04
C ALA A 445 -6.67 -4.66 -7.57
N ILE A 446 -7.34 -3.76 -8.32
CA ILE A 446 -7.56 -2.36 -7.91
C ILE A 446 -8.36 -2.31 -6.61
N GLY A 447 -9.50 -3.01 -6.55
CA GLY A 447 -10.38 -3.00 -5.36
C GLY A 447 -9.67 -3.54 -4.11
N LYS A 448 -8.94 -4.65 -4.22
CA LYS A 448 -8.12 -5.18 -3.12
C LYS A 448 -7.08 -4.18 -2.63
N LEU A 449 -6.45 -3.45 -3.55
CA LEU A 449 -5.45 -2.47 -3.22
C LEU A 449 -6.08 -1.24 -2.56
N GLU A 450 -7.27 -0.80 -2.99
CA GLU A 450 -8.03 0.29 -2.35
C GLU A 450 -8.45 -0.07 -0.93
N GLU A 451 -8.90 -1.30 -0.71
CA GLU A 451 -9.31 -1.81 0.61
C GLU A 451 -8.13 -2.15 1.54
N LEU A 452 -6.90 -2.20 1.02
CA LEU A 452 -5.71 -2.54 1.81
C LEU A 452 -5.54 -1.53 2.97
N ALA A 453 -5.48 -2.02 4.20
CA ALA A 453 -5.26 -1.14 5.34
C ALA A 453 -3.88 -0.47 5.24
N LEU A 454 -3.81 0.84 5.50
CA LEU A 454 -2.53 1.53 5.62
C LEU A 454 -1.75 0.98 6.81
N PRO A 455 -0.40 0.93 6.74
CA PRO A 455 0.40 0.61 7.90
C PRO A 455 0.16 1.63 9.02
N HIS A 456 0.34 1.22 10.27
CA HIS A 456 0.07 2.09 11.43
C HIS A 456 0.73 3.47 11.31
N GLY A 457 0.00 4.51 11.72
CA GLY A 457 0.45 5.91 11.68
C GLY A 457 0.46 6.57 10.29
N HIS A 458 0.19 5.84 9.20
CA HIS A 458 0.17 6.41 7.85
C HIS A 458 -1.19 7.00 7.49
N VAL A 459 -1.15 8.08 6.71
CA VAL A 459 -2.32 8.76 6.15
C VAL A 459 -2.11 8.92 4.64
N ALA A 460 -3.15 8.61 3.85
CA ALA A 460 -3.10 8.70 2.39
C ALA A 460 -4.00 9.81 1.82
N GLU A 461 -4.82 10.47 2.65
CA GLU A 461 -5.64 11.61 2.26
C GLU A 461 -5.21 12.83 3.06
N TRP A 462 -4.84 13.90 2.36
CA TRP A 462 -4.35 15.13 3.00
C TRP A 462 -5.31 16.28 2.68
N ALA A 463 -5.70 17.05 3.70
CA ALA A 463 -6.64 18.16 3.57
C ALA A 463 -6.11 19.34 2.74
N HIS A 464 -4.80 19.36 2.43
CA HIS A 464 -4.13 20.41 1.68
C HIS A 464 -3.57 19.83 0.38
N THR A 465 -4.26 20.06 -0.73
CA THR A 465 -3.86 19.59 -2.06
C THR A 465 -2.79 20.52 -2.62
N TYR A 466 -1.54 20.33 -2.17
CA TYR A 466 -0.38 20.88 -2.84
C TYR A 466 0.14 19.84 -3.82
N ASP A 467 0.11 20.15 -5.12
CA ASP A 467 0.62 19.27 -6.16
C ASP A 467 2.15 19.29 -6.13
N TYR A 468 2.74 18.23 -5.61
CA TYR A 468 4.19 18.04 -5.57
C TYR A 468 4.56 16.62 -5.95
N ALA A 469 5.77 16.48 -6.48
CA ALA A 469 6.28 15.21 -6.94
C ALA A 469 7.60 14.86 -6.26
N PHE A 470 7.54 13.88 -5.37
CA PHE A 470 8.64 13.33 -4.61
C PHE A 470 9.42 12.34 -5.48
N THR A 471 10.70 12.61 -5.69
CA THR A 471 11.56 11.81 -6.59
C THR A 471 12.55 11.01 -5.76
N SER A 472 12.79 9.75 -6.14
CA SER A 472 13.86 8.95 -5.54
C SER A 472 15.24 9.39 -6.06
N ASP A 473 16.22 9.51 -5.17
CA ASP A 473 17.61 9.82 -5.54
C ASP A 473 18.27 8.62 -6.28
N GLY A 474 17.76 7.40 -6.05
CA GLY A 474 18.25 6.15 -6.65
C GLY A 474 17.18 5.41 -7.45
N ARG A 475 17.62 4.33 -8.12
CA ARG A 475 16.72 3.35 -8.75
C ARG A 475 16.23 2.35 -7.69
N ILE A 476 14.99 1.89 -7.85
CA ILE A 476 14.33 1.00 -6.89
C ILE A 476 13.73 -0.23 -7.59
N ASP A 477 13.63 -1.32 -6.83
CA ASP A 477 12.95 -2.55 -7.22
C ASP A 477 11.67 -2.69 -6.38
N LEU A 478 10.53 -2.95 -7.01
CA LEU A 478 9.24 -3.14 -6.32
C LEU A 478 8.38 -4.21 -7.02
N ALA A 479 8.09 -5.30 -6.32
CA ALA A 479 7.28 -6.41 -6.82
C ALA A 479 5.79 -6.04 -6.95
N SER A 480 5.09 -6.70 -7.88
CA SER A 480 3.64 -6.58 -8.08
C SER A 480 2.85 -7.57 -7.23
N ASP A 481 3.04 -7.53 -5.92
CA ASP A 481 2.45 -8.48 -4.96
C ASP A 481 1.24 -7.92 -4.19
N GLY A 482 0.91 -6.63 -4.39
CA GLY A 482 -0.15 -5.94 -3.65
C GLY A 482 0.16 -5.73 -2.16
N ALA A 483 1.40 -5.95 -1.71
CA ALA A 483 1.82 -5.73 -0.33
C ALA A 483 2.51 -4.37 -0.15
N TRP A 484 2.58 -3.91 1.10
CA TRP A 484 3.28 -2.66 1.43
C TRP A 484 4.80 -2.87 1.49
N HIS A 485 5.54 -2.10 0.70
CA HIS A 485 7.00 -2.05 0.72
C HIS A 485 7.48 -0.66 1.11
N SER A 486 8.46 -0.59 2.00
CA SER A 486 9.05 0.69 2.43
C SER A 486 10.24 1.06 1.52
N ILE A 487 10.11 2.16 0.78
CA ILE A 487 11.09 2.66 -0.18
C ILE A 487 11.71 3.95 0.34
N ALA A 488 13.05 4.04 0.34
CA ALA A 488 13.74 5.30 0.58
C ALA A 488 13.68 6.17 -0.68
N LEU A 489 13.15 7.39 -0.56
CA LEU A 489 13.13 8.34 -1.68
C LEU A 489 14.39 9.19 -1.66
N THR A 490 14.60 9.96 -0.59
CA THR A 490 15.73 10.89 -0.52
C THR A 490 16.16 11.15 0.92
N SER A 491 17.40 11.58 1.11
CA SER A 491 17.90 12.02 2.41
C SER A 491 18.60 13.38 2.31
N ARG A 492 18.37 14.24 3.30
CA ARG A 492 18.99 15.56 3.41
C ARG A 492 19.52 15.80 4.82
N PRO A 493 20.68 16.48 4.96
CA PRO A 493 21.11 16.99 6.26
C PRO A 493 20.18 18.13 6.71
N GLY A 494 19.92 18.21 8.00
CA GLY A 494 19.05 19.20 8.61
C GLY A 494 19.56 19.64 9.99
N LYS A 495 18.84 20.60 10.57
CA LYS A 495 19.07 21.10 11.93
C LYS A 495 17.91 20.70 12.83
N ALA A 496 18.22 20.29 14.05
CA ALA A 496 17.24 20.02 15.09
C ALA A 496 17.57 20.85 16.32
N ALA A 497 16.60 21.59 16.85
CA ALA A 497 16.74 22.28 18.12
C ALA A 497 16.01 21.49 19.21
N LEU A 498 16.77 20.98 20.17
CA LEU A 498 16.24 20.22 21.30
C LEU A 498 15.76 21.18 22.38
N HIS A 499 14.51 21.01 22.81
CA HIS A 499 13.94 21.76 23.93
C HIS A 499 12.96 20.88 24.70
N HIS A 500 12.48 21.37 25.84
CA HIS A 500 11.54 20.67 26.70
C HIS A 500 10.20 21.39 26.74
N VAL A 501 9.12 20.63 26.82
CA VAL A 501 7.76 21.15 26.98
C VAL A 501 7.10 20.47 28.17
N ALA A 502 6.46 21.27 29.04
CA ALA A 502 5.68 20.75 30.15
C ALA A 502 4.30 21.41 30.21
N VAL A 503 3.28 20.61 30.50
CA VAL A 503 1.89 21.07 30.71
C VAL A 503 1.43 20.57 32.09
N PRO A 504 1.98 21.13 33.19
CA PRO A 504 1.88 20.55 34.53
C PRO A 504 0.46 20.52 35.10
N ARG A 505 -0.47 21.25 34.49
CA ARG A 505 -1.90 21.16 34.78
C ARG A 505 -2.50 19.83 34.31
N GLU A 506 -2.08 19.34 33.16
CA GLU A 506 -2.62 18.11 32.56
C GLU A 506 -1.83 16.88 33.04
N GLN A 507 -0.51 17.00 33.15
CA GLN A 507 0.36 15.95 33.69
C GLN A 507 1.70 16.51 34.18
N ALA A 508 2.25 15.92 35.25
CA ALA A 508 3.50 16.35 35.89
C ALA A 508 4.77 15.78 35.22
N ASP A 509 4.72 15.55 33.91
CA ASP A 509 5.84 15.05 33.11
C ASP A 509 6.42 16.15 32.22
N VAL A 510 7.73 16.08 31.99
CA VAL A 510 8.46 16.99 31.10
C VAL A 510 8.86 16.23 29.84
N PHE A 511 8.42 16.71 28.68
CA PHE A 511 8.63 16.07 27.39
C PHE A 511 9.81 16.70 26.66
N ARG A 512 10.68 15.88 26.10
CA ARG A 512 11.69 16.32 25.13
C ARG A 512 11.04 16.49 23.76
N VAL A 513 11.40 17.55 23.07
CA VAL A 513 10.92 17.87 21.73
C VAL A 513 12.12 18.24 20.86
N ALA A 514 12.15 17.72 19.64
CA ALA A 514 13.03 18.18 18.58
C ALA A 514 12.24 19.07 17.63
N GLU A 515 12.57 20.36 17.59
CA GLU A 515 12.09 21.26 16.53
C GLU A 515 13.00 21.05 15.30
N ILE A 516 12.45 20.47 14.25
CA ILE A 516 13.19 20.13 13.02
C ILE A 516 12.75 21.08 11.91
N THR A 517 13.72 21.71 11.25
CA THR A 517 13.44 22.50 10.04
C THR A 517 13.36 21.56 8.84
N ASN A 518 12.25 21.59 8.08
CA ASN A 518 12.07 20.81 6.86
C ASN A 518 13.21 21.10 5.87
N PRO A 519 14.11 20.13 5.62
CA PRO A 519 15.30 20.34 4.78
C PRO A 519 15.05 20.04 3.30
N PHE A 520 13.83 19.65 2.91
CA PHE A 520 13.50 19.32 1.53
C PHE A 520 12.91 20.53 0.79
N ASP A 521 13.02 20.51 -0.55
CA ASP A 521 12.40 21.50 -1.44
C ASP A 521 10.87 21.33 -1.55
N GLY A 522 10.35 20.22 -1.05
CA GLY A 522 8.92 19.88 -1.00
C GLY A 522 8.35 19.90 0.43
N PRO A 523 7.02 19.91 0.57
CA PRO A 523 6.40 19.84 1.88
C PRO A 523 6.60 18.46 2.51
N LEU A 524 6.68 18.42 3.85
CA LEU A 524 6.38 17.21 4.61
C LEU A 524 4.86 17.05 4.62
N LEU A 525 4.38 15.90 4.17
CA LEU A 525 2.99 15.48 4.29
C LEU A 525 2.75 14.76 5.61
N PRO A 526 1.51 14.80 6.15
CA PRO A 526 1.14 14.04 7.33
C PRO A 526 1.51 12.56 7.25
N GLY A 527 2.23 12.06 8.26
CA GLY A 527 2.68 10.67 8.31
C GLY A 527 3.60 10.38 9.50
N PRO A 528 3.99 9.11 9.71
CA PRO A 528 4.78 8.71 10.84
C PRO A 528 6.26 9.06 10.64
N ILE A 529 6.93 9.37 11.74
CA ILE A 529 8.36 9.61 11.79
C ILE A 529 9.04 8.73 12.82
N ASP A 530 9.98 7.91 12.37
CA ASP A 530 10.87 7.18 13.26
C ASP A 530 12.05 8.04 13.66
N VAL A 531 12.24 8.24 14.96
CA VAL A 531 13.32 9.06 15.51
C VAL A 531 14.38 8.17 16.13
N TYR A 532 15.63 8.39 15.72
CA TYR A 532 16.82 7.75 16.26
C TYR A 532 17.70 8.80 16.94
N ASP A 533 18.19 8.54 18.15
CA ASP A 533 19.20 9.37 18.83
C ASP A 533 20.51 8.58 18.92
N ARG A 534 21.60 9.14 18.39
CA ARG A 534 22.94 8.48 18.34
C ARG A 534 22.92 7.04 17.79
N GLY A 535 22.07 6.80 16.79
CA GLY A 535 21.95 5.51 16.11
C GLY A 535 21.03 4.50 16.79
N GLN A 536 20.43 4.82 17.93
CA GLN A 536 19.42 3.98 18.61
C GLN A 536 18.01 4.49 18.32
N PHE A 537 17.09 3.59 18.00
CA PHE A 537 15.67 3.93 17.87
C PHE A 537 15.14 4.45 19.21
N LEU A 538 14.46 5.60 19.18
CA LEU A 538 13.91 6.25 20.35
C LEU A 538 12.38 6.13 20.40
N VAL A 539 11.71 6.60 19.34
CA VAL A 539 10.24 6.67 19.29
C VAL A 539 9.75 6.84 17.86
N THR A 540 8.52 6.40 17.59
CA THR A 540 7.75 6.80 16.42
C THR A 540 6.77 7.90 16.82
N SER A 541 6.84 9.04 16.15
CA SER A 541 5.94 10.19 16.34
C SER A 541 5.18 10.46 15.04
N GLU A 542 4.31 11.46 15.04
CA GLU A 542 3.63 11.95 13.84
C GLU A 542 4.28 13.26 13.38
N VAL A 543 4.25 13.47 12.06
CA VAL A 543 4.62 14.72 11.39
C VAL A 543 3.34 15.30 10.81
N ASP A 544 3.12 16.59 11.05
CA ASP A 544 2.07 17.36 10.40
C ASP A 544 2.53 17.94 9.06
N TYR A 545 1.58 18.45 8.28
CA TYR A 545 1.91 19.18 7.05
C TYR A 545 2.89 20.32 7.37
N THR A 546 4.07 20.29 6.75
CA THR A 546 5.12 21.27 6.99
C THR A 546 5.69 21.76 5.65
N PRO A 547 5.51 23.03 5.27
CA PRO A 547 6.04 23.54 3.99
C PRO A 547 7.57 23.51 3.95
N PRO A 548 8.19 23.67 2.77
CA PRO A 548 9.65 23.81 2.65
C PRO A 548 10.21 24.88 3.59
N GLY A 549 11.25 24.55 4.36
CA GLY A 549 11.82 25.44 5.38
C GLY A 549 10.92 25.72 6.60
N GLY A 550 9.72 25.15 6.66
CA GLY A 550 8.86 25.15 7.83
C GLY A 550 9.46 24.34 8.98
N LYS A 551 8.87 24.45 10.17
CA LYS A 551 9.32 23.75 11.38
C LYS A 551 8.29 22.73 11.80
N VAL A 552 8.75 21.55 12.23
CA VAL A 552 7.93 20.50 12.81
C VAL A 552 8.48 20.14 14.19
N ASP A 553 7.60 20.06 15.18
CA ASP A 553 7.94 19.60 16.52
C ASP A 553 7.72 18.09 16.63
N VAL A 554 8.78 17.36 16.96
CA VAL A 554 8.74 15.90 17.11
C VAL A 554 8.96 15.54 18.57
N GLY A 555 7.97 14.90 19.19
CA GLY A 555 8.07 14.43 20.58
C GLY A 555 9.08 13.29 20.71
N LEU A 556 9.98 13.39 21.68
CA LEU A 556 11.05 12.41 21.94
C LEU A 556 10.81 11.58 23.23
N GLY A 557 9.64 11.75 23.85
CA GLY A 557 9.28 11.11 25.12
C GLY A 557 9.61 11.95 26.36
N VAL A 558 9.41 11.35 27.54
CA VAL A 558 9.57 11.99 28.85
C VAL A 558 11.05 12.03 29.26
N ASP A 559 11.50 13.14 29.85
CA ASP A 559 12.82 13.27 30.47
C ASP A 559 12.73 13.20 32.00
N PRO A 560 13.14 12.09 32.62
CA PRO A 560 13.06 11.92 34.07
C PRO A 560 14.05 12.80 34.84
N THR A 561 15.01 13.44 34.16
CA THR A 561 16.01 14.30 34.81
C THR A 561 15.48 15.70 35.13
N VAL A 562 14.33 16.09 34.56
CA VAL A 562 13.67 17.36 34.86
C VAL A 562 12.36 17.07 35.58
N LYS A 563 12.28 17.45 36.85
CA LYS A 563 11.08 17.28 37.66
C LYS A 563 10.26 18.55 37.66
N ILE A 564 8.94 18.42 37.59
CA ILE A 564 8.02 19.54 37.66
C ILE A 564 6.89 19.24 38.64
N SER A 565 6.50 20.22 39.45
CA SER A 565 5.32 20.12 40.31
C SER A 565 4.51 21.41 40.28
N ARG A 566 3.19 21.29 40.18
CA ARG A 566 2.24 22.40 40.20
C ARG A 566 1.42 22.34 41.48
N ASN A 567 1.45 23.42 42.25
CA ASN A 567 0.68 23.62 43.48
C ASN A 567 -0.29 24.77 43.27
N VAL A 568 -1.56 24.57 43.60
CA VAL A 568 -2.60 25.62 43.51
C VAL A 568 -3.16 25.89 44.90
N GLU A 569 -3.03 27.14 45.34
CA GLU A 569 -3.72 27.64 46.51
C GLU A 569 -5.02 28.32 46.07
N PHE A 570 -6.13 27.90 46.66
CA PHE A 570 -7.46 28.40 46.34
C PHE A 570 -8.08 29.10 47.55
N HIS A 571 -8.50 30.35 47.35
CA HIS A 571 -9.20 31.14 48.37
C HIS A 571 -10.53 31.64 47.82
N GLU A 572 -11.58 31.46 48.62
CA GLU A 572 -12.93 31.91 48.30
C GLU A 572 -13.33 33.04 49.26
N GLU A 573 -13.70 34.18 48.70
CA GLU A 573 -14.11 35.36 49.45
C GLU A 573 -15.50 35.82 48.98
N ALA A 574 -16.41 36.05 49.94
CA ALA A 574 -17.67 36.73 49.65
C ALA A 574 -17.44 38.25 49.76
N THR A 575 -17.61 38.99 48.68
CA THR A 575 -17.34 40.44 48.58
C THR A 575 -18.62 41.25 48.34
N GLY A 576 -18.61 42.51 48.81
CA GLY A 576 -19.72 43.48 48.69
C GLY A 576 -20.50 43.73 49.99
N MET A 577 -21.08 44.93 50.15
CA MET A 577 -21.79 45.38 51.37
C MET A 577 -22.99 44.49 51.79
N LEU A 578 -23.43 43.57 50.92
CA LEU A 578 -24.55 42.64 51.14
C LEU A 578 -24.21 41.16 50.78
N ARG A 579 -22.93 40.75 50.74
CA ARG A 579 -22.47 39.41 50.28
C ARG A 579 -22.98 39.03 48.87
N GLY A 580 -22.96 39.99 47.95
CA GLY A 580 -23.58 39.86 46.63
C GLY A 580 -22.65 39.45 45.48
N ALA A 581 -21.36 39.24 45.70
CA ALA A 581 -20.42 38.77 44.67
C ALA A 581 -19.43 37.76 45.24
N LEU A 582 -19.19 36.68 44.51
CA LEU A 582 -18.26 35.62 44.88
C LEU A 582 -16.91 35.86 44.19
N ARG A 583 -15.83 35.90 44.97
CA ARG A 583 -14.47 36.08 44.49
C ARG A 583 -13.68 34.79 44.69
N LEU A 584 -13.19 34.23 43.59
CA LEU A 584 -12.43 32.98 43.56
C LEU A 584 -10.98 33.29 43.18
N VAL A 585 -10.08 33.26 44.15
CA VAL A 585 -8.65 33.57 43.95
C VAL A 585 -7.87 32.27 43.82
N HIS A 586 -7.16 32.12 42.70
CA HIS A 586 -6.29 31.00 42.41
C HIS A 586 -4.85 31.50 42.34
N ALA A 587 -3.98 30.98 43.22
CA ALA A 587 -2.55 31.24 43.18
C ALA A 587 -1.82 29.95 42.80
N VAL A 588 -1.19 29.96 41.63
CA VAL A 588 -0.50 28.81 41.04
C VAL A 588 1.00 29.00 41.23
N THR A 589 1.65 28.00 41.80
CA THR A 589 3.10 27.91 41.95
C THR A 589 3.61 26.66 41.25
N ILE A 590 4.60 26.80 40.38
CA ILE A 590 5.22 25.69 39.64
C ILE A 590 6.70 25.66 39.99
N ASP A 591 7.14 24.54 40.56
CA ASP A 591 8.53 24.24 40.85
C ASP A 591 9.11 23.38 39.73
N ILE A 592 10.26 23.78 39.19
CA ILE A 592 11.01 23.05 38.17
C ILE A 592 12.39 22.74 38.75
N GLU A 593 12.80 21.49 38.69
CA GLU A 593 14.10 21.02 39.16
C GLU A 593 14.83 20.28 38.04
N ASN A 594 15.95 20.84 37.59
CA ASN A 594 16.85 20.19 36.64
C ASN A 594 17.92 19.42 37.42
N THR A 595 17.85 18.09 37.40
CA THR A 595 18.84 17.20 38.03
C THR A 595 19.95 16.77 37.08
N SER A 596 19.89 17.18 35.81
CA SER A 596 20.92 16.89 34.82
C SER A 596 22.16 17.78 34.99
N GLN A 597 23.25 17.36 34.35
CA GLN A 597 24.52 18.11 34.30
C GLN A 597 24.55 19.15 33.17
N ARG A 598 23.44 19.35 32.45
CA ARG A 598 23.34 20.28 31.32
C ARG A 598 22.23 21.30 31.56
N PRO A 599 22.35 22.52 31.02
CA PRO A 599 21.23 23.45 31.02
C PRO A 599 20.08 22.87 30.20
N VAL A 600 18.85 23.17 30.62
CA VAL A 600 17.62 22.75 29.94
C VAL A 600 16.80 23.98 29.57
N ASP A 601 16.48 24.13 28.29
CA ASP A 601 15.52 25.11 27.82
C ASP A 601 14.11 24.51 27.87
N ILE A 602 13.24 25.08 28.71
CA ILE A 602 11.89 24.55 28.96
C ILE A 602 10.81 25.58 28.64
N GLU A 603 9.78 25.11 27.92
CA GLU A 603 8.51 25.79 27.71
C GLU A 603 7.45 25.20 28.67
N VAL A 604 6.94 26.00 29.60
CA VAL A 604 5.87 25.60 30.52
C VAL A 604 4.57 26.25 30.10
N ARG A 605 3.57 25.45 29.74
CA ARG A 605 2.27 25.91 29.24
C ARG A 605 1.21 25.86 30.34
N GLU A 606 0.39 26.89 30.41
CA GLU A 606 -0.70 27.02 31.38
C GLU A 606 -1.92 27.65 30.72
N ARG A 607 -3.11 27.46 31.32
CA ARG A 607 -4.33 28.13 30.87
C ARG A 607 -4.97 28.91 32.01
N VAL A 608 -5.52 30.06 31.66
CA VAL A 608 -6.38 30.88 32.52
C VAL A 608 -7.81 30.81 31.98
N PRO A 609 -8.83 30.63 32.84
CA PRO A 609 -10.21 30.64 32.42
C PRO A 609 -10.57 31.92 31.64
N VAL A 610 -11.46 31.80 30.67
CA VAL A 610 -12.00 32.94 29.93
C VAL A 610 -13.52 32.98 30.06
N LYS A 611 -14.09 34.19 30.10
CA LYS A 611 -15.54 34.36 30.09
C LYS A 611 -16.13 33.98 28.73
N ARG A 612 -17.38 33.49 28.74
CA ARG A 612 -18.15 33.29 27.50
C ARG A 612 -18.49 34.65 26.89
N GLU A 613 -18.66 34.67 25.57
CA GLU A 613 -19.03 35.89 24.86
C GLU A 613 -20.47 36.30 25.26
N GLY A 614 -20.66 37.56 25.65
CA GLY A 614 -21.93 38.08 26.15
C GLY A 614 -22.23 37.80 27.63
N ASP A 615 -21.31 37.17 28.37
CA ASP A 615 -21.46 36.96 29.81
C ASP A 615 -20.84 38.15 30.58
N ASP A 616 -21.70 38.99 31.14
CA ASP A 616 -21.33 40.16 31.94
C ASP A 616 -21.31 39.87 33.46
N ASP A 617 -21.76 38.68 33.86
CA ASP A 617 -21.81 38.28 35.27
C ASP A 617 -20.50 37.64 35.76
N VAL A 618 -19.54 37.40 34.86
CA VAL A 618 -18.23 36.81 35.14
C VAL A 618 -17.10 37.74 34.69
N GLU A 619 -16.26 38.14 35.65
CA GLU A 619 -15.03 38.89 35.40
C GLU A 619 -13.82 38.01 35.74
N VAL A 620 -12.86 37.87 34.83
CA VAL A 620 -11.58 37.18 35.09
C VAL A 620 -10.45 38.20 35.02
N THR A 621 -9.72 38.36 36.12
CA THR A 621 -8.58 39.27 36.22
C THR A 621 -7.30 38.49 36.45
N LEU A 622 -6.25 38.84 35.71
CA LEU A 622 -4.92 38.28 35.91
C LEU A 622 -4.20 39.06 37.01
N GLY A 623 -3.66 38.32 37.99
CA GLY A 623 -2.85 38.84 39.06
C GLY A 623 -1.37 38.90 38.69
N LYS A 624 -0.51 38.71 39.70
CA LYS A 624 0.94 38.82 39.56
C LYS A 624 1.50 37.58 38.85
N VAL A 625 2.36 37.79 37.85
CA VAL A 625 3.04 36.71 37.12
C VAL A 625 4.54 36.91 37.20
N GLU A 626 5.26 35.90 37.70
CA GLU A 626 6.71 35.92 37.87
C GLU A 626 7.33 34.56 37.52
N PRO A 627 8.28 34.47 36.57
CA PRO A 627 8.68 35.51 35.62
C PRO A 627 7.53 35.86 34.65
N ALA A 628 7.67 36.92 33.85
CA ALA A 628 6.67 37.27 32.86
C ALA A 628 6.47 36.12 31.86
N TRP A 629 5.21 35.74 31.63
CA TRP A 629 4.82 34.80 30.58
C TRP A 629 4.37 35.53 29.31
N GLU A 630 4.16 34.78 28.24
CA GLU A 630 3.58 35.28 27.00
C GLU A 630 2.28 34.54 26.65
N ARG A 631 1.39 35.19 25.89
CA ARG A 631 0.17 34.52 25.38
C ARG A 631 0.55 33.40 24.42
N TRP A 632 -0.18 32.30 24.49
CA TRP A 632 0.08 31.12 23.68
C TRP A 632 -1.20 30.48 23.18
N THR A 633 -1.17 30.01 21.93
CA THR A 633 -2.20 29.16 21.32
C THR A 633 -1.47 28.08 20.51
N PRO A 634 -1.92 26.80 20.53
CA PRO A 634 -1.30 25.72 19.78
C PRO A 634 -1.23 26.01 18.28
N ASP A 635 -2.32 26.54 17.73
CA ASP A 635 -2.43 26.97 16.34
C ASP A 635 -2.87 28.44 16.32
N ALA A 636 -2.00 29.31 15.80
CA ALA A 636 -2.25 30.75 15.70
C ALA A 636 -3.08 31.12 14.46
N GLU A 637 -3.24 30.20 13.51
CA GLU A 637 -3.98 30.39 12.26
C GLU A 637 -5.38 29.77 12.31
N ALA A 638 -5.62 28.76 13.16
CA ALA A 638 -6.93 28.14 13.41
C ALA A 638 -8.10 29.16 13.54
N PRO A 639 -9.34 28.83 13.17
CA PRO A 639 -10.49 29.72 13.41
C PRO A 639 -10.58 30.23 14.86
N ARG A 640 -11.04 31.48 15.06
CA ARG A 640 -11.13 32.11 16.40
C ARG A 640 -11.99 31.34 17.42
N GLU A 641 -12.88 30.49 16.93
CA GLU A 641 -13.79 29.66 17.72
C GLU A 641 -13.10 28.38 18.24
N SER A 642 -12.12 27.86 17.51
CA SER A 642 -11.36 26.64 17.87
C SER A 642 -10.04 26.93 18.59
N ARG A 643 -9.51 28.16 18.51
CA ARG A 643 -8.29 28.55 19.24
C ARG A 643 -8.46 28.44 20.75
N LEU A 644 -7.42 27.95 21.42
CA LEU A 644 -7.32 28.00 22.88
C LEU A 644 -7.32 29.46 23.35
N ARG A 645 -8.41 29.86 24.01
CA ARG A 645 -8.50 31.17 24.65
C ARG A 645 -7.95 31.09 26.07
N GLY A 646 -7.12 32.07 26.43
CA GLY A 646 -6.49 32.14 27.76
C GLY A 646 -5.27 31.23 27.95
N GLY A 647 -4.67 30.72 26.86
CA GLY A 647 -3.39 30.02 26.93
C GLY A 647 -2.21 30.97 27.16
N TYR A 648 -1.28 30.56 28.00
CA TYR A 648 -0.04 31.26 28.30
C TYR A 648 1.13 30.28 28.37
N ARG A 649 2.36 30.79 28.18
CA ARG A 649 3.57 30.01 28.36
C ARG A 649 4.71 30.80 28.98
N TRP A 650 5.53 30.12 29.77
CA TRP A 650 6.87 30.57 30.14
C TRP A 650 7.91 29.89 29.26
N ARG A 651 8.96 30.63 28.90
CA ARG A 651 10.16 30.09 28.26
C ARG A 651 11.37 30.52 29.07
N LEU A 652 12.14 29.54 29.56
CA LEU A 652 13.29 29.82 30.41
C LEU A 652 14.35 28.72 30.33
N ALA A 653 15.59 29.11 30.57
CA ALA A 653 16.69 28.18 30.80
C ALA A 653 16.77 27.82 32.29
N VAL A 654 16.80 26.52 32.58
CA VAL A 654 17.05 25.97 33.92
C VAL A 654 18.49 25.46 33.96
N PRO A 655 19.40 26.11 34.72
CA PRO A 655 20.80 25.68 34.81
C PRO A 655 20.95 24.24 35.33
N PRO A 656 22.11 23.60 35.11
CA PRO A 656 22.42 22.29 35.69
C PRO A 656 22.23 22.28 37.22
N ALA A 657 21.69 21.20 37.76
CA ALA A 657 21.49 20.99 39.20
C ALA A 657 20.77 22.17 39.91
N ALA A 658 19.88 22.88 39.21
CA ALA A 658 19.22 24.08 39.71
C ALA A 658 17.70 23.95 39.74
N LYS A 659 17.07 24.82 40.55
CA LYS A 659 15.62 24.97 40.64
C LYS A 659 15.16 26.32 40.10
N ARG A 660 13.98 26.34 39.49
CA ARG A 660 13.28 27.56 39.07
C ARG A 660 11.84 27.51 39.59
N LEU A 661 11.37 28.68 40.00
CA LEU A 661 10.03 28.87 40.55
C LEU A 661 9.25 29.78 39.61
N LEU A 662 8.07 29.33 39.17
CA LEU A 662 7.12 30.12 38.40
C LEU A 662 5.89 30.38 39.27
N ARG A 663 5.35 31.60 39.23
CA ARG A 663 4.17 32.01 39.99
C ARG A 663 3.23 32.76 39.08
N THR A 664 1.95 32.46 39.18
CA THR A 664 0.87 33.25 38.59
C THR A 664 -0.32 33.26 39.53
N SER A 665 -1.13 34.30 39.48
CA SER A 665 -2.45 34.27 40.12
C SER A 665 -3.50 34.81 39.17
N TYR A 666 -4.73 34.34 39.32
CA TYR A 666 -5.88 34.91 38.65
C TYR A 666 -7.09 34.85 39.57
N GLU A 667 -8.00 35.78 39.36
CA GLU A 667 -9.21 35.94 40.13
C GLU A 667 -10.42 35.85 39.20
N VAL A 668 -11.42 35.08 39.64
CA VAL A 668 -12.72 34.99 38.97
C VAL A 668 -13.76 35.60 39.90
N LYS A 669 -14.40 36.69 39.48
CA LYS A 669 -15.54 37.28 40.18
C LYS A 669 -16.83 36.88 39.50
N ILE A 670 -17.80 36.45 40.30
CA ILE A 670 -19.13 36.02 39.83
C ILE A 670 -20.19 36.85 40.55
N ALA A 671 -21.15 37.40 39.81
CA ALA A 671 -22.29 38.08 40.38
C ALA A 671 -23.16 37.11 41.21
N GLY A 672 -23.54 37.50 42.42
CA GLY A 672 -24.19 36.63 43.41
C GLY A 672 -25.63 36.21 43.09
N LYS A 673 -26.16 36.57 41.91
CA LYS A 673 -27.43 36.05 41.39
C LYS A 673 -27.27 34.71 40.67
N HIS A 674 -26.03 34.27 40.44
CA HIS A 674 -25.72 33.05 39.69
C HIS A 674 -24.86 32.09 40.52
N GLU A 675 -25.22 30.81 40.46
CA GLU A 675 -24.39 29.72 40.98
C GLU A 675 -23.68 29.05 39.80
N LEU A 676 -22.42 28.65 40.00
CA LEU A 676 -21.63 27.94 38.99
C LEU A 676 -22.18 26.50 38.84
N VAL A 677 -23.08 26.27 37.88
CA VAL A 677 -23.69 24.95 37.64
C VAL A 677 -22.84 24.14 36.66
N GLY A 678 -22.29 23.00 37.11
CA GLY A 678 -21.56 22.05 36.27
C GLY A 678 -20.12 22.41 35.92
N GLY A 679 -19.62 23.58 36.32
CA GLY A 679 -18.20 23.95 36.24
C GLY A 679 -17.49 23.62 37.56
N ASN A 680 -16.25 23.15 37.48
CA ASN A 680 -15.45 22.86 38.67
C ASN A 680 -15.13 24.18 39.40
N ARG A 681 -15.83 24.45 40.52
CA ARG A 681 -15.59 25.61 41.41
C ARG A 681 -14.17 25.66 41.96
N ARG A 682 -13.54 24.48 42.03
CA ARG A 682 -12.13 24.26 42.35
C ARG A 682 -11.50 23.59 41.14
N GLU A 683 -10.32 24.05 40.75
CA GLU A 683 -9.52 23.25 39.82
C GLU A 683 -9.21 21.89 40.47
N PRO A 684 -9.34 20.78 39.72
CA PRO A 684 -8.92 19.47 40.22
C PRO A 684 -7.41 19.39 40.41
#